data_AF-O25330-F1
#
_entry.id   AF-O25330-F1
#
_cell.length_a   1.000
_cell.length_b   1.000
_cell.length_c   1.000
_cell.angle_alpha   90.00
_cell.angle_beta   90.00
_cell.angle_gamma   90.00
#
_symmetry.space_group_name_H-M   'P 1'
#
loop_
_entity.id
_entity.type
_entity.pdbx_description
1 polymer ?
#
loop_
_entity_poly.entity_id
_entity_poly.type
_entity_poly.pdbx_seq_one_letter_code
_entity_poly.pdbx_strand_id
1 'polypeptide(L)'
;MTYRSSKTDLKNERFSKNRSFKGIKKKIAKKYTIKNSPLTIYSLKTHSNPSLSINKKIFLGLGFVSALSAEDYNSSVYWLNSVNENNNNKSYYISPLRTWAGGNRNFTQNYNNSQLYIGTKNASSTPNHSSVWFGEKGYVGFITGVFKAKDIFITGAVGSGNEWKTGGGAILVFESSNELSANGAYFQNNRAGTQTSWINLISNNSVNLTNTDFGNQTPNGGFNAMGRKITYNGGIVNGGNFGFDNVDSNGATTISGVTFNNNGALTYKGGNGIGGSITFTNSNINHYKLNLNANSVTFNNSALGSMPNGNANTIGNAYILNASNITFNNLTFNGGWFVFNIPDAHVNFQGTTTINNPTSPFVNMTGKVTINPNAIFNIQNYTPSIGSAYTLFSMKNGSITYNDVNNLWNIIRLKNTQATKDADKNHTSSNNNTHTYYVTYNLGGTLYNFRQIFSPDSIVLQSVYYGANNLYYTNSVNIHDNVFNLKNINDDKADTIFYLNGLNTWNYTNARFTQTYGGKNSALVFNATTPWANGSIPKSNSTVRFGGYEGVNWGKTGYITGTFTADRVYITGNMMTGNGAQTGGGATLNFVGATEINIAGATFKNLKTTSQNSYMTFMALGDSSGSAKINVSQSDFYDWTGGGYDFTGNGVFDSVNFNKAYYKFQGTENSYNFKNTNFLAGNFKFQGKTTIEKSVLSDASYTFDGTNNTFTEDKFNNGSFNFSHAEQTDAFNNNSFNGGSFSFNAKQVNFSGNSFNGGVFNFNNTPKVSFTDDTFNVNNQFKINGTQTTFTFNKGVVFNMQGLLSSLSVGTTYQLLNAKSVDYKDNNALYQMLRWISGENPSGTLVNKDQSAPNSAKIYNVHFTDNGLTYYIKENFNNGITLTRLCTLGYTHCVNIDNDAFNLKNVNNNASNTVFYLNGMTTWKIAGTGVFTQDYSGANSVLVFNQTTPFLAGANPTSNSVVSFGKTSGAEWGLVGYIQGVFKANQIDITGTIRSGNGAKTGGGATLVFNAQKRLNIANAHLNNDKAGLQNSWMNFIVNNGNLNVTNAKFSNQTPHGGFNLKANNITWDKGSVNGGGNFGVDNADSNGATTISGVTFNNNGTLIYKGGENSAGNSLTLENNTFNSYNINAKAQNLIFNNNSFNGGSYSFNDTKNTTFKGTNTLINSDPFSRLKGSVSIENNSVFNIERDLTDKTTYTLLSGNSIKYNNQALAGQCFFKKFMEFNPLWWRTRDSIKSG
;
A
#
# COMPACT_ATOMS: atom_id res chain seq x y z
N MET A 1 -25.93 14.78 -38.66
CA MET A 1 -25.52 13.48 -39.24
C MET A 1 -25.53 12.44 -38.14
N THR A 2 -26.54 11.60 -38.12
CA THR A 2 -26.82 10.66 -37.01
C THR A 2 -26.33 9.28 -37.42
N TYR A 3 -25.14 8.88 -36.95
CA TYR A 3 -24.55 7.59 -37.25
C TYR A 3 -25.30 6.47 -36.49
N ARG A 4 -26.22 5.78 -37.18
CA ARG A 4 -26.83 4.53 -36.69
C ARG A 4 -25.85 3.39 -36.88
N SER A 5 -25.19 2.96 -35.81
CA SER A 5 -24.38 1.75 -35.76
C SER A 5 -25.27 0.51 -35.76
N SER A 6 -25.47 -0.10 -36.94
CA SER A 6 -26.09 -1.41 -37.08
C SER A 6 -25.12 -2.49 -36.56
N LYS A 7 -25.40 -3.01 -35.36
CA LYS A 7 -24.79 -4.26 -34.85
C LYS A 7 -25.35 -5.42 -35.66
N THR A 8 -24.58 -5.94 -36.61
CA THR A 8 -24.90 -7.19 -37.30
C THR A 8 -24.46 -8.34 -36.40
N ASP A 9 -25.43 -8.97 -35.75
CA ASP A 9 -25.27 -10.08 -34.82
C ASP A 9 -25.03 -11.38 -35.63
N LEU A 10 -23.77 -11.66 -35.97
CA LEU A 10 -23.36 -12.92 -36.62
C LEU A 10 -23.28 -14.05 -35.57
N LYS A 11 -24.44 -14.42 -35.01
CA LYS A 11 -24.64 -15.67 -34.28
C LYS A 11 -25.39 -16.63 -35.18
N ASN A 12 -24.66 -17.56 -35.81
CA ASN A 12 -25.08 -18.91 -36.22
C ASN A 12 -24.37 -19.37 -37.49
N GLU A 13 -23.05 -19.51 -37.47
CA GLU A 13 -22.41 -20.51 -38.32
C GLU A 13 -21.53 -21.40 -37.45
N ARG A 14 -22.10 -22.57 -37.14
CA ARG A 14 -21.39 -23.72 -36.60
C ARG A 14 -20.29 -24.09 -37.59
N PHE A 15 -19.09 -23.57 -37.39
CA PHE A 15 -17.89 -24.11 -37.99
C PHE A 15 -17.71 -25.53 -37.47
N SER A 16 -18.17 -26.49 -38.27
CA SER A 16 -17.95 -27.90 -38.07
C SER A 16 -16.45 -28.17 -38.01
N LYS A 17 -15.95 -28.33 -36.79
CA LYS A 17 -14.71 -29.03 -36.47
C LYS A 17 -14.81 -30.43 -37.10
N ASN A 18 -14.24 -30.64 -38.28
CA ASN A 18 -13.74 -31.94 -38.77
C ASN A 18 -13.32 -31.81 -40.23
N ARG A 19 -12.11 -31.31 -40.45
CA ARG A 19 -11.23 -31.74 -41.54
C ARG A 19 -9.83 -31.25 -41.19
N SER A 20 -9.12 -32.09 -40.43
CA SER A 20 -7.68 -32.00 -40.33
C SER A 20 -7.13 -31.99 -41.76
N PHE A 21 -6.51 -30.89 -42.17
CA PHE A 21 -5.64 -30.89 -43.33
C PHE A 21 -4.46 -31.79 -42.97
N LYS A 22 -4.63 -33.09 -43.26
CA LYS A 22 -3.55 -34.08 -43.29
C LYS A 22 -2.41 -33.45 -44.06
N GLY A 23 -1.29 -33.25 -43.37
CA GLY A 23 -0.11 -32.61 -43.90
C GLY A 23 0.20 -33.12 -45.30
N ILE A 24 0.17 -32.19 -46.26
CA ILE A 24 0.79 -32.41 -47.55
C ILE A 24 2.26 -32.60 -47.22
N LYS A 25 2.69 -33.86 -47.20
CA LYS A 25 4.09 -34.25 -47.08
C LYS A 25 4.88 -33.36 -48.04
N LYS A 26 5.76 -32.53 -47.49
CA LYS A 26 6.85 -31.85 -48.21
C LYS A 26 7.50 -32.92 -49.10
N LYS A 27 7.11 -32.96 -50.38
CA LYS A 27 7.85 -33.70 -51.38
C LYS A 27 9.12 -32.88 -51.52
N ILE A 28 10.17 -33.34 -50.84
CA ILE A 28 11.52 -32.82 -50.93
C ILE A 28 11.79 -32.64 -52.42
N ALA A 29 11.79 -31.38 -52.87
CA ALA A 29 12.14 -31.05 -54.23
C ALA A 29 13.56 -31.56 -54.41
N LYS A 30 13.71 -32.62 -55.20
CA LYS A 30 15.01 -33.09 -55.66
C LYS A 30 15.76 -31.85 -56.13
N LYS A 31 16.93 -31.61 -55.54
CA LYS A 31 17.90 -30.62 -56.01
C LYS A 31 18.11 -30.91 -57.50
N TYR A 32 17.38 -30.20 -58.36
CA TYR A 32 17.75 -30.12 -59.76
C TYR A 32 18.89 -29.13 -59.79
N THR A 33 20.10 -29.67 -59.83
CA THR A 33 21.32 -28.96 -60.18
C THR A 33 21.08 -28.37 -61.56
N ILE A 34 20.69 -27.10 -61.61
CA ILE A 34 20.64 -26.35 -62.86
C ILE A 34 22.10 -26.19 -63.24
N LYS A 35 22.60 -27.08 -64.10
CA LYS A 35 23.83 -26.83 -64.84
C LYS A 35 23.61 -25.48 -65.52
N ASN A 36 24.43 -24.51 -65.16
CA ASN A 36 24.61 -23.26 -65.89
C ASN A 36 25.05 -23.63 -67.31
N SER A 37 24.09 -23.98 -68.16
CA SER A 37 24.34 -24.05 -69.59
C SER A 37 24.58 -22.61 -70.03
N PRO A 38 25.75 -22.31 -70.61
CA PRO A 38 26.00 -21.00 -71.17
C PRO A 38 24.85 -20.66 -72.14
N LEU A 39 24.43 -19.39 -72.13
CA LEU A 39 23.55 -18.82 -73.14
C LEU A 39 24.28 -18.91 -74.49
N THR A 40 24.28 -20.10 -75.06
CA THR A 40 24.72 -20.37 -76.41
C THR A 40 23.75 -19.64 -77.31
N ILE A 41 24.32 -18.78 -78.14
CA ILE A 41 23.70 -18.14 -79.30
C ILE A 41 22.73 -19.15 -79.92
N TYR A 42 21.42 -18.89 -79.80
CA TYR A 42 20.45 -19.70 -80.52
C TYR A 42 20.69 -19.46 -82.01
N SER A 43 21.32 -20.44 -82.67
CA SER A 43 21.19 -20.55 -84.12
C SER A 43 19.72 -20.85 -84.38
N LEU A 44 19.04 -19.89 -85.01
CA LEU A 44 17.60 -19.94 -85.19
C LEU A 44 17.29 -20.98 -86.27
N LYS A 45 17.03 -22.23 -85.85
CA LYS A 45 16.36 -23.23 -86.70
C LYS A 45 14.92 -22.77 -86.89
N THR A 46 14.57 -22.42 -88.11
CA THR A 46 13.24 -22.07 -88.57
C THR A 46 12.30 -23.27 -88.40
N HIS A 47 11.43 -23.25 -87.40
CA HIS A 47 10.34 -24.21 -87.30
C HIS A 47 9.15 -23.70 -88.15
N SER A 48 8.91 -24.41 -89.24
CA SER A 48 7.72 -24.33 -90.08
C SER A 48 6.49 -24.76 -89.28
N ASN A 49 5.65 -23.80 -88.89
CA ASN A 49 4.32 -24.12 -88.35
C ASN A 49 3.26 -24.15 -89.45
N PRO A 50 2.24 -25.02 -89.34
CA PRO A 50 1.34 -25.36 -90.44
C PRO A 50 0.36 -24.23 -90.73
N SER A 51 0.10 -24.04 -92.02
CA SER A 51 -0.85 -23.11 -92.62
C SER A 51 -2.23 -23.18 -91.98
N LEU A 52 -2.65 -22.10 -91.31
CA LEU A 52 -4.08 -21.81 -91.14
C LEU A 52 -4.49 -20.81 -92.22
N SER A 53 -5.40 -21.25 -93.07
CA SER A 53 -6.02 -20.49 -94.14
C SER A 53 -6.93 -19.40 -93.55
N ILE A 54 -6.45 -18.16 -93.45
CA ILE A 54 -7.35 -17.03 -93.28
C ILE A 54 -7.42 -16.23 -94.58
N ASN A 55 -8.67 -15.97 -94.97
CA ASN A 55 -9.10 -15.52 -96.26
C ASN A 55 -8.48 -14.19 -96.69
N LYS A 56 -8.15 -14.17 -97.99
CA LYS A 56 -7.85 -13.04 -98.84
C LYS A 56 -8.85 -11.90 -98.62
N LYS A 57 -8.35 -10.73 -98.21
CA LYS A 57 -8.81 -9.35 -98.54
C LYS A 57 -8.33 -8.41 -97.43
N ILE A 58 -7.17 -7.78 -97.62
CA ILE A 58 -6.88 -6.40 -97.19
C ILE A 58 -5.70 -5.93 -98.05
N PHE A 59 -5.86 -4.73 -98.57
CA PHE A 59 -5.15 -4.10 -99.68
C PHE A 59 -3.62 -4.03 -99.51
N LEU A 60 -2.89 -4.42 -100.56
CA LEU A 60 -1.49 -4.03 -100.80
C LEU A 60 -1.49 -2.66 -101.52
N GLY A 61 -1.36 -1.56 -100.76
CA GLY A 61 -1.07 -0.25 -101.33
C GLY A 61 0.43 -0.12 -101.63
N LEU A 62 0.81 -0.40 -102.87
CA LEU A 62 2.17 -0.31 -103.42
C LEU A 62 2.36 1.06 -104.09
N GLY A 63 3.30 1.88 -103.61
CA GLY A 63 3.67 3.17 -104.22
C GLY A 63 5.16 3.44 -104.06
N PHE A 64 5.82 3.77 -105.17
CA PHE A 64 7.26 3.97 -105.34
C PHE A 64 7.64 5.44 -105.13
N VAL A 65 8.67 5.74 -104.32
CA VAL A 65 9.42 7.01 -104.42
C VAL A 65 10.89 6.78 -104.07
N SER A 66 11.76 7.24 -104.97
CA SER A 66 13.22 7.31 -104.87
C SER A 66 13.69 8.34 -103.85
N ALA A 67 14.59 7.95 -102.95
CA ALA A 67 15.28 8.85 -102.02
C ALA A 67 16.24 9.78 -102.79
N LEU A 68 15.79 10.99 -103.09
CA LEU A 68 16.65 12.09 -103.56
C LEU A 68 16.94 13.04 -102.40
N SER A 69 18.11 13.65 -102.48
CA SER A 69 18.70 14.63 -101.56
C SER A 69 17.72 15.69 -101.02
N ALA A 70 17.89 16.03 -99.74
CA ALA A 70 17.41 17.25 -99.06
C ALA A 70 15.89 17.55 -99.02
N GLU A 71 15.03 16.83 -99.74
CA GLU A 71 13.61 17.18 -99.87
C GLU A 71 12.67 16.43 -98.91
N ASP A 72 11.65 17.15 -98.45
CA ASP A 72 10.57 16.71 -97.57
C ASP A 72 9.86 15.46 -98.11
N TYR A 73 10.08 14.29 -97.49
CA TYR A 73 9.12 13.20 -97.61
C TYR A 73 8.40 12.95 -96.29
N ASN A 74 7.20 13.50 -96.24
CA ASN A 74 6.19 13.31 -95.19
C ASN A 74 5.39 12.00 -95.38
N SER A 75 5.77 11.17 -96.35
CA SER A 75 5.14 9.88 -96.61
C SER A 75 5.96 8.79 -95.91
N SER A 76 5.33 8.05 -95.00
CA SER A 76 5.68 6.67 -94.65
C SER A 76 6.59 6.01 -95.71
N VAL A 77 7.89 5.91 -95.47
CA VAL A 77 8.78 5.17 -96.39
C VAL A 77 8.40 3.70 -96.24
N TYR A 78 7.51 3.24 -97.10
CA TYR A 78 7.04 1.86 -97.21
C TYR A 78 8.15 0.89 -97.67
N TRP A 79 9.36 1.37 -97.94
CA TRP A 79 10.41 0.62 -98.63
C TRP A 79 11.53 0.25 -97.67
N LEU A 80 11.38 -0.92 -97.03
CA LEU A 80 12.42 -1.64 -96.29
C LEU A 80 13.47 -2.23 -97.25
N ASN A 81 14.07 -1.42 -98.13
CA ASN A 81 15.08 -1.89 -99.08
C ASN A 81 16.49 -1.61 -98.57
N SER A 82 17.40 -2.50 -98.96
CA SER A 82 18.83 -2.28 -98.78
C SER A 82 19.30 -1.15 -99.70
N VAL A 83 20.15 -0.30 -99.15
CA VAL A 83 20.75 0.86 -99.84
C VAL A 83 22.25 0.82 -99.57
N ASN A 84 23.07 1.15 -100.56
CA ASN A 84 24.53 1.27 -100.39
C ASN A 84 25.02 2.55 -101.07
N GLU A 85 25.06 3.64 -100.31
CA GLU A 85 25.49 4.95 -100.74
C GLU A 85 26.96 5.16 -100.39
N ASN A 86 27.82 5.29 -101.41
CA ASN A 86 29.27 5.45 -101.22
C ASN A 86 29.72 6.92 -101.25
N ASN A 87 28.82 7.84 -100.85
CA ASN A 87 29.12 9.26 -100.76
C ASN A 87 29.95 9.57 -99.50
N ASN A 88 30.86 10.54 -99.59
CA ASN A 88 31.63 11.05 -98.46
C ASN A 88 30.97 12.33 -97.90
N ASN A 89 30.87 12.44 -96.57
CA ASN A 89 30.40 13.64 -95.86
C ASN A 89 29.02 14.18 -96.28
N LYS A 90 28.13 13.36 -96.86
CA LYS A 90 26.73 13.75 -97.06
C LYS A 90 25.93 13.57 -95.77
N SER A 91 24.79 14.25 -95.67
CA SER A 91 23.82 14.06 -94.59
C SER A 91 22.57 13.37 -95.12
N TYR A 92 22.17 12.28 -94.48
CA TYR A 92 20.92 11.56 -94.75
C TYR A 92 19.97 11.69 -93.56
N TYR A 93 18.67 11.71 -93.82
CA TYR A 93 17.65 11.99 -92.82
C TYR A 93 16.55 10.93 -92.84
N ILE A 94 16.12 10.47 -91.67
CA ILE A 94 14.96 9.58 -91.47
C ILE A 94 14.05 10.22 -90.44
N SER A 95 13.00 10.96 -90.85
CA SER A 95 12.10 11.66 -89.91
C SER A 95 10.84 12.23 -90.59
N PRO A 96 9.61 11.86 -90.17
CA PRO A 96 9.21 10.66 -89.43
C PRO A 96 9.18 9.41 -90.33
N LEU A 97 9.19 8.21 -89.74
CA LEU A 97 9.06 6.94 -90.46
C LEU A 97 8.04 6.05 -89.76
N ARG A 98 7.12 5.45 -90.51
CA ARG A 98 6.34 4.30 -90.04
C ARG A 98 6.36 3.23 -91.12
N THR A 99 6.73 2.01 -90.72
CA THR A 99 6.90 0.87 -91.63
C THR A 99 6.49 -0.43 -90.96
N TRP A 100 6.01 -1.39 -91.73
CA TRP A 100 5.55 -2.69 -91.26
C TRP A 100 5.73 -3.75 -92.34
N ALA A 101 5.59 -5.02 -91.96
CA ALA A 101 5.67 -6.13 -92.89
C ALA A 101 4.59 -7.19 -92.62
N GLY A 102 4.01 -7.74 -93.68
CA GLY A 102 3.09 -8.89 -93.62
C GLY A 102 3.78 -10.23 -93.35
N GLY A 103 5.10 -10.25 -93.22
CA GLY A 103 5.95 -11.40 -92.95
C GLY A 103 7.36 -10.95 -92.57
N ASN A 104 8.30 -11.88 -92.38
CA ASN A 104 9.66 -11.50 -91.98
C ASN A 104 10.38 -10.74 -93.11
N ARG A 105 11.01 -9.61 -92.78
CA ARG A 105 11.79 -8.78 -93.71
C ARG A 105 13.11 -8.39 -93.11
N ASN A 106 14.14 -8.26 -93.94
CA ASN A 106 15.43 -7.71 -93.55
C ASN A 106 15.93 -6.71 -94.59
N PHE A 107 16.74 -5.74 -94.15
CA PHE A 107 17.36 -4.75 -95.03
C PHE A 107 18.59 -4.13 -94.38
N THR A 108 19.50 -3.61 -95.21
CA THR A 108 20.70 -2.88 -94.77
C THR A 108 20.82 -1.58 -95.54
N GLN A 109 20.74 -0.44 -94.85
CA GLN A 109 21.03 0.88 -95.40
C GLN A 109 22.43 1.30 -94.97
N ASN A 110 23.37 1.27 -95.91
CA ASN A 110 24.76 1.65 -95.71
C ASN A 110 25.05 2.99 -96.37
N TYR A 111 25.39 4.00 -95.57
CA TYR A 111 25.76 5.34 -96.01
C TYR A 111 27.27 5.61 -95.90
N ASN A 112 28.06 4.55 -95.68
CA ASN A 112 29.53 4.58 -95.65
C ASN A 112 30.09 5.77 -94.86
N ASN A 113 30.79 6.70 -95.53
CA ASN A 113 31.51 7.81 -94.91
C ASN A 113 30.65 9.07 -94.66
N SER A 114 29.33 8.92 -94.62
CA SER A 114 28.37 10.01 -94.46
C SER A 114 27.74 10.07 -93.05
N GLN A 115 26.98 11.12 -92.79
CA GLN A 115 26.23 11.33 -91.55
C GLN A 115 24.77 10.88 -91.73
N LEU A 116 24.21 10.21 -90.73
CA LEU A 116 22.81 9.78 -90.71
C LEU A 116 22.09 10.38 -89.51
N TYR A 117 21.03 11.11 -89.76
CA TYR A 117 20.17 11.73 -88.76
C TYR A 117 18.84 10.98 -88.70
N ILE A 118 18.46 10.52 -87.51
CA ILE A 118 17.27 9.71 -87.28
C ILE A 118 16.38 10.43 -86.29
N GLY A 119 15.13 10.60 -86.69
CA GLY A 119 14.14 11.40 -86.01
C GLY A 119 14.51 12.88 -85.91
N THR A 120 15.36 13.43 -86.79
CA THR A 120 15.54 14.88 -86.95
C THR A 120 16.19 15.23 -88.28
N LYS A 121 16.09 16.51 -88.66
CA LYS A 121 16.91 17.16 -89.69
C LYS A 121 18.11 17.96 -89.13
N ASN A 122 18.13 18.18 -87.83
CA ASN A 122 19.15 18.96 -87.13
C ASN A 122 19.52 18.27 -85.79
N ALA A 123 20.78 17.86 -85.62
CA ALA A 123 21.22 17.22 -84.39
C ALA A 123 21.06 18.11 -83.13
N SER A 124 20.91 19.43 -83.29
CA SER A 124 20.72 20.37 -82.18
C SER A 124 19.25 20.58 -81.75
N SER A 125 18.26 20.11 -82.52
CA SER A 125 16.85 20.27 -82.17
C SER A 125 16.40 19.17 -81.21
N THR A 126 16.47 19.42 -79.90
CA THR A 126 16.00 18.50 -78.85
C THR A 126 15.03 19.23 -77.89
N PRO A 127 13.91 18.61 -77.49
CA PRO A 127 13.35 17.34 -77.93
C PRO A 127 12.67 17.44 -79.31
N ASN A 128 12.54 16.31 -79.98
CA ASN A 128 11.86 16.19 -81.26
C ASN A 128 10.66 15.21 -81.10
N HIS A 129 9.51 15.52 -81.70
CA HIS A 129 8.28 14.70 -81.63
C HIS A 129 8.10 13.73 -82.82
N SER A 130 9.07 13.68 -83.73
CA SER A 130 9.06 12.72 -84.82
C SER A 130 9.27 11.30 -84.28
N SER A 131 8.62 10.34 -84.93
CA SER A 131 8.74 8.93 -84.59
C SER A 131 9.18 8.13 -85.81
N VAL A 132 10.09 7.19 -85.57
CA VAL A 132 10.60 6.19 -86.51
C VAL A 132 10.18 4.83 -85.97
N TRP A 133 9.16 4.24 -86.54
CA TRP A 133 8.44 3.11 -85.96
C TRP A 133 8.34 1.90 -86.89
N PHE A 134 8.74 0.74 -86.38
CA PHE A 134 8.79 -0.55 -87.06
C PHE A 134 7.69 -1.47 -86.52
N GLY A 135 6.51 -1.37 -87.13
CA GLY A 135 5.30 -2.10 -86.78
C GLY A 135 4.05 -1.24 -86.96
N GLU A 136 2.94 -1.86 -87.38
CA GLU A 136 1.63 -1.20 -87.49
C GLU A 136 0.49 -2.16 -87.14
N LYS A 137 -0.64 -1.60 -86.68
CA LYS A 137 -1.89 -2.27 -86.28
C LYS A 137 -2.20 -3.50 -87.13
N GLY A 138 -2.34 -4.66 -86.49
CA GLY A 138 -2.78 -5.91 -87.14
C GLY A 138 -1.70 -6.68 -87.91
N TYR A 139 -0.56 -6.07 -88.23
CA TYR A 139 0.54 -6.75 -88.95
C TYR A 139 1.53 -7.43 -87.98
N VAL A 140 1.90 -8.67 -88.28
CA VAL A 140 2.65 -9.57 -87.38
C VAL A 140 4.07 -9.93 -87.87
N GLY A 141 4.55 -9.34 -88.96
CA GLY A 141 5.86 -9.65 -89.55
C GLY A 141 7.05 -9.12 -88.72
N PHE A 142 8.12 -9.91 -88.63
CA PHE A 142 9.34 -9.55 -87.91
C PHE A 142 10.31 -8.76 -88.80
N ILE A 143 10.89 -7.66 -88.32
CA ILE A 143 11.79 -6.80 -89.13
C ILE A 143 13.22 -6.85 -88.59
N THR A 144 14.19 -7.10 -89.46
CA THR A 144 15.62 -6.92 -89.15
C THR A 144 16.19 -5.78 -89.98
N GLY A 145 16.41 -4.62 -89.36
CA GLY A 145 16.95 -3.44 -90.04
C GLY A 145 18.37 -3.11 -89.59
N VAL A 146 19.27 -2.84 -90.54
CA VAL A 146 20.64 -2.39 -90.27
C VAL A 146 20.86 -1.04 -90.92
N PHE A 147 21.34 -0.06 -90.16
CA PHE A 147 21.69 1.28 -90.62
C PHE A 147 23.16 1.52 -90.34
N LYS A 148 23.96 1.81 -91.36
CA LYS A 148 25.40 2.06 -91.24
C LYS A 148 25.75 3.47 -91.74
N ALA A 149 26.58 4.19 -91.01
CA ALA A 149 27.09 5.50 -91.41
C ALA A 149 28.42 5.79 -90.70
N LYS A 150 29.09 6.89 -91.06
CA LYS A 150 30.26 7.37 -90.31
C LYS A 150 29.85 7.92 -88.97
N ASP A 151 28.86 8.81 -88.96
CA ASP A 151 28.30 9.40 -87.76
C ASP A 151 26.79 9.20 -87.76
N ILE A 152 26.21 8.80 -86.63
CA ILE A 152 24.77 8.62 -86.47
C ILE A 152 24.27 9.54 -85.37
N PHE A 153 23.28 10.37 -85.68
CA PHE A 153 22.60 11.26 -84.74
C PHE A 153 21.16 10.81 -84.58
N ILE A 154 20.72 10.52 -83.36
CA ILE A 154 19.36 10.09 -83.07
C ILE A 154 18.71 11.07 -82.11
N THR A 155 17.56 11.59 -82.50
CA THR A 155 16.68 12.37 -81.63
C THR A 155 15.24 11.92 -81.87
N GLY A 156 14.34 12.18 -80.93
CA GLY A 156 12.95 11.73 -81.07
C GLY A 156 12.78 10.23 -80.88
N ALA A 157 11.61 9.69 -81.25
CA ALA A 157 11.22 8.34 -80.89
C ALA A 157 11.64 7.30 -81.95
N VAL A 158 12.28 6.21 -81.53
CA VAL A 158 12.59 5.05 -82.38
C VAL A 158 12.00 3.81 -81.73
N GLY A 159 11.17 3.05 -82.43
CA GLY A 159 10.55 1.89 -81.77
C GLY A 159 10.04 0.79 -82.67
N SER A 160 9.64 -0.31 -82.03
CA SER A 160 9.08 -1.49 -82.68
C SER A 160 7.81 -1.99 -81.99
N GLY A 161 7.05 -2.83 -82.69
CA GLY A 161 5.79 -3.40 -82.21
C GLY A 161 4.55 -2.58 -82.62
N ASN A 162 3.37 -3.01 -82.18
CA ASN A 162 2.11 -2.40 -82.59
C ASN A 162 1.13 -2.22 -81.42
N GLU A 163 0.09 -1.38 -81.63
CA GLU A 163 -0.92 -1.06 -80.61
C GLU A 163 -1.74 -2.28 -80.15
N TRP A 164 -1.95 -3.25 -81.04
CA TRP A 164 -2.80 -4.42 -80.77
C TRP A 164 -2.08 -5.51 -79.99
N LYS A 165 -0.76 -5.37 -79.78
CA LYS A 165 0.08 -6.34 -79.11
C LYS A 165 0.06 -7.72 -79.79
N THR A 166 -0.25 -7.78 -81.08
CA THR A 166 -0.50 -9.03 -81.83
C THR A 166 0.73 -9.59 -82.57
N GLY A 167 1.80 -8.81 -82.74
CA GLY A 167 3.01 -9.19 -83.50
C GLY A 167 3.79 -7.96 -83.96
N GLY A 168 4.85 -8.12 -84.74
CA GLY A 168 5.65 -7.00 -85.26
C GLY A 168 6.96 -6.72 -84.51
N GLY A 169 7.62 -7.74 -83.96
CA GLY A 169 8.92 -7.59 -83.32
C GLY A 169 10.01 -7.16 -84.30
N ALA A 170 11.09 -6.56 -83.79
CA ALA A 170 12.18 -6.11 -84.65
C ALA A 170 13.57 -6.27 -84.02
N ILE A 171 14.56 -6.52 -84.86
CA ILE A 171 15.97 -6.32 -84.55
C ILE A 171 16.45 -5.12 -85.34
N LEU A 172 16.78 -4.03 -84.66
CA LEU A 172 17.33 -2.82 -85.27
C LEU A 172 18.79 -2.70 -84.87
N VAL A 173 19.66 -2.40 -85.83
CA VAL A 173 21.09 -2.20 -85.63
C VAL A 173 21.47 -0.85 -86.24
N PHE A 174 22.00 0.04 -85.42
CA PHE A 174 22.57 1.31 -85.83
C PHE A 174 24.07 1.22 -85.60
N GLU A 175 24.85 1.24 -86.68
CA GLU A 175 26.30 0.98 -86.66
C GLU A 175 27.05 2.18 -87.24
N SER A 176 27.78 2.86 -86.37
CA SER A 176 28.59 4.02 -86.70
C SER A 176 30.07 3.64 -86.80
N SER A 177 30.75 4.04 -87.87
CA SER A 177 32.20 3.82 -87.97
C SER A 177 33.03 4.81 -87.15
N ASN A 178 32.42 5.89 -86.67
CA ASN A 178 33.04 6.91 -85.81
C ASN A 178 32.19 7.21 -84.57
N GLU A 179 31.17 8.08 -84.63
CA GLU A 179 30.36 8.43 -83.44
C GLU A 179 28.88 8.13 -83.60
N LEU A 180 28.25 7.63 -82.53
CA LEU A 180 26.79 7.53 -82.42
C LEU A 180 26.34 8.40 -81.25
N SER A 181 25.53 9.41 -81.54
CA SER A 181 25.02 10.35 -80.54
C SER A 181 23.49 10.33 -80.51
N ALA A 182 22.92 10.00 -79.35
CA ALA A 182 21.50 10.15 -79.06
C ALA A 182 21.30 11.27 -78.05
N ASN A 183 20.45 12.24 -78.35
CA ASN A 183 20.16 13.36 -77.44
C ASN A 183 18.65 13.64 -77.41
N GLY A 184 18.01 13.48 -76.24
CA GLY A 184 16.55 13.61 -76.12
C GLY A 184 15.79 12.58 -76.95
N ALA A 185 16.39 11.41 -77.17
CA ALA A 185 15.79 10.32 -77.94
C ALA A 185 14.99 9.38 -77.03
N TYR A 186 14.00 8.70 -77.60
CA TYR A 186 13.19 7.71 -76.89
C TYR A 186 13.13 6.39 -77.67
N PHE A 187 13.74 5.34 -77.16
CA PHE A 187 13.77 4.01 -77.78
C PHE A 187 12.70 3.10 -77.16
N GLN A 188 11.79 2.55 -77.95
CA GLN A 188 10.67 1.77 -77.41
C GLN A 188 10.40 0.47 -78.17
N ASN A 189 10.47 -0.66 -77.46
CA ASN A 189 10.06 -1.98 -77.94
C ASN A 189 8.70 -2.34 -77.33
N ASN A 190 7.61 -2.04 -78.04
CA ASN A 190 6.27 -2.39 -77.60
C ASN A 190 5.99 -3.88 -77.72
N ARG A 191 5.07 -4.38 -76.89
CA ARG A 191 4.71 -5.80 -76.89
C ARG A 191 4.22 -6.21 -78.27
N ALA A 192 4.80 -7.27 -78.83
CA ALA A 192 4.53 -7.77 -80.17
C ALA A 192 4.17 -9.28 -80.12
N GLY A 193 3.08 -9.62 -79.44
CA GLY A 193 2.72 -11.02 -79.18
C GLY A 193 3.78 -11.74 -78.34
N THR A 194 4.33 -12.83 -78.88
CA THR A 194 5.45 -13.59 -78.30
C THR A 194 6.81 -13.20 -78.90
N GLN A 195 6.85 -12.28 -79.86
CA GLN A 195 8.07 -11.90 -80.56
C GLN A 195 8.93 -10.98 -79.68
N THR A 196 10.25 -11.14 -79.79
CA THR A 196 11.26 -10.45 -78.99
C THR A 196 11.93 -9.37 -79.83
N SER A 197 11.98 -8.13 -79.33
CA SER A 197 12.64 -7.03 -80.05
C SER A 197 13.98 -6.65 -79.43
N TRP A 198 14.93 -6.25 -80.27
CA TRP A 198 16.23 -5.74 -79.87
C TRP A 198 16.60 -4.48 -80.67
N ILE A 199 17.15 -3.48 -80.00
CA ILE A 199 17.78 -2.33 -80.67
C ILE A 199 19.24 -2.27 -80.23
N ASN A 200 20.14 -2.22 -81.20
CA ASN A 200 21.58 -2.23 -81.00
C ASN A 200 22.16 -0.91 -81.49
N LEU A 201 22.85 -0.19 -80.61
CA LEU A 201 23.57 1.05 -80.88
C LEU A 201 25.06 0.73 -80.84
N ILE A 202 25.71 0.73 -82.00
CA ILE A 202 27.09 0.27 -82.16
C ILE A 202 27.91 1.41 -82.75
N SER A 203 29.09 1.64 -82.19
CA SER A 203 30.08 2.58 -82.71
C SER A 203 31.49 2.01 -82.56
N ASN A 204 32.36 2.23 -83.54
CA ASN A 204 33.77 1.85 -83.40
C ASN A 204 34.53 2.72 -82.39
N ASN A 205 34.11 3.98 -82.19
CA ASN A 205 34.77 4.91 -81.28
C ASN A 205 33.88 5.25 -80.08
N SER A 206 32.82 6.06 -80.26
CA SER A 206 32.02 6.54 -79.14
C SER A 206 30.50 6.39 -79.32
N VAL A 207 29.83 5.91 -78.28
CA VAL A 207 28.37 6.00 -78.11
C VAL A 207 28.06 7.02 -77.02
N ASN A 208 27.37 8.10 -77.37
CA ASN A 208 26.96 9.16 -76.46
C ASN A 208 25.44 9.20 -76.35
N LEU A 209 24.90 8.92 -75.17
CA LEU A 209 23.46 8.94 -74.87
C LEU A 209 23.21 10.07 -73.87
N THR A 210 22.48 11.10 -74.27
CA THR A 210 22.15 12.25 -73.42
C THR A 210 20.64 12.36 -73.31
N ASN A 211 20.10 12.41 -72.09
CA ASN A 211 18.64 12.47 -71.83
C ASN A 211 17.85 11.49 -72.71
N THR A 212 18.37 10.26 -72.81
CA THR A 212 17.85 9.25 -73.74
C THR A 212 17.10 8.19 -72.94
N ASP A 213 15.85 7.94 -73.29
CA ASP A 213 15.01 6.98 -72.58
C ASP A 213 14.85 5.68 -73.39
N PHE A 214 14.70 4.56 -72.69
CA PHE A 214 14.53 3.23 -73.26
C PHE A 214 13.35 2.52 -72.60
N GLY A 215 12.46 1.90 -73.37
CA GLY A 215 11.29 1.18 -72.87
C GLY A 215 11.08 -0.14 -73.59
N ASN A 216 11.16 -1.29 -72.90
CA ASN A 216 10.89 -2.60 -73.50
C ASN A 216 9.76 -3.35 -72.78
N GLN A 217 8.77 -3.76 -73.57
CA GLN A 217 7.64 -4.59 -73.17
C GLN A 217 7.71 -6.01 -73.77
N THR A 218 8.73 -6.31 -74.57
CA THR A 218 8.88 -7.63 -75.19
C THR A 218 9.56 -8.63 -74.24
N PRO A 219 9.08 -9.88 -74.13
CA PRO A 219 9.73 -10.91 -73.34
C PRO A 219 11.16 -11.18 -73.85
N ASN A 220 12.15 -11.22 -72.96
CA ASN A 220 13.57 -11.48 -73.26
C ASN A 220 14.25 -10.48 -74.24
N GLY A 221 13.54 -9.44 -74.68
CA GLY A 221 14.07 -8.40 -75.56
C GLY A 221 14.75 -7.29 -74.79
N GLY A 222 15.29 -6.33 -75.52
CA GLY A 222 16.11 -5.32 -74.88
C GLY A 222 16.85 -4.38 -75.81
N PHE A 223 17.91 -3.81 -75.25
CA PHE A 223 18.76 -2.83 -75.89
C PHE A 223 20.22 -3.19 -75.66
N ASN A 224 21.10 -2.86 -76.60
CA ASN A 224 22.53 -3.02 -76.43
C ASN A 224 23.26 -1.77 -76.94
N ALA A 225 24.24 -1.28 -76.18
CA ALA A 225 25.14 -0.22 -76.59
C ALA A 225 26.57 -0.76 -76.64
N MET A 226 27.25 -0.63 -77.77
CA MET A 226 28.62 -1.07 -77.97
C MET A 226 29.47 0.07 -78.52
N GLY A 227 30.57 0.38 -77.83
CA GLY A 227 31.50 1.43 -78.23
C GLY A 227 32.82 1.36 -77.48
N ARG A 228 33.92 1.90 -78.01
CA ARG A 228 35.17 1.97 -77.24
C ARG A 228 35.01 2.90 -76.03
N LYS A 229 34.33 4.02 -76.21
CA LYS A 229 33.85 4.91 -75.13
C LYS A 229 32.32 4.95 -75.14
N ILE A 230 31.69 4.63 -74.02
CA ILE A 230 30.24 4.78 -73.85
C ILE A 230 29.98 5.82 -72.78
N THR A 231 29.21 6.84 -73.11
CA THR A 231 28.75 7.86 -72.15
C THR A 231 27.24 7.87 -72.14
N TYR A 232 26.62 7.69 -70.97
CA TYR A 232 25.17 7.77 -70.80
C TYR A 232 24.81 8.74 -69.68
N ASN A 233 24.41 9.95 -70.06
CA ASN A 233 24.15 11.08 -69.17
C ASN A 233 22.67 11.47 -69.18
N GLY A 234 21.95 11.12 -68.12
CA GLY A 234 20.52 11.39 -68.01
C GLY A 234 19.67 10.45 -68.87
N GLY A 235 18.63 9.89 -68.27
CA GLY A 235 17.68 9.01 -68.96
C GLY A 235 17.09 7.94 -68.06
N ILE A 236 16.11 7.22 -68.60
CA ILE A 236 15.39 6.15 -67.92
C ILE A 236 15.36 4.91 -68.79
N VAL A 237 15.72 3.76 -68.23
CA VAL A 237 15.53 2.45 -68.88
C VAL A 237 14.41 1.71 -68.16
N ASN A 238 13.35 1.33 -68.86
CA ASN A 238 12.19 0.64 -68.31
C ASN A 238 11.93 -0.68 -69.03
N GLY A 239 11.99 -1.79 -68.29
CA GLY A 239 11.65 -3.13 -68.77
C GLY A 239 12.69 -3.78 -69.69
N GLY A 240 12.70 -5.12 -69.70
CA GLY A 240 13.59 -5.91 -70.58
C GLY A 240 15.06 -5.96 -70.16
N ASN A 241 15.88 -6.48 -71.07
CA ASN A 241 17.32 -6.58 -70.94
C ASN A 241 18.00 -5.30 -71.43
N PHE A 242 19.12 -4.92 -70.82
CA PHE A 242 19.97 -3.84 -71.31
C PHE A 242 21.43 -4.27 -71.24
N GLY A 243 22.15 -4.14 -72.34
CA GLY A 243 23.55 -4.52 -72.47
C GLY A 243 24.46 -3.34 -72.76
N PHE A 244 25.64 -3.34 -72.16
CA PHE A 244 26.77 -2.51 -72.55
C PHE A 244 27.96 -3.41 -72.92
N ASP A 245 28.70 -3.03 -73.94
CA ASP A 245 29.92 -3.72 -74.33
C ASP A 245 30.96 -2.73 -74.84
N ASN A 246 32.24 -3.00 -74.59
CA ASN A 246 33.32 -2.20 -75.16
C ASN A 246 33.93 -2.91 -76.36
N VAL A 247 34.40 -2.15 -77.34
CA VAL A 247 34.99 -2.71 -78.58
C VAL A 247 36.29 -3.47 -78.26
N ASP A 248 37.02 -3.01 -77.24
CA ASP A 248 38.28 -3.58 -76.79
C ASP A 248 38.44 -3.45 -75.26
N SER A 249 39.50 -4.03 -74.71
CA SER A 249 39.78 -4.09 -73.28
C SER A 249 40.25 -2.78 -72.65
N ASN A 250 40.48 -1.73 -73.44
CA ASN A 250 40.82 -0.39 -72.94
C ASN A 250 39.58 0.53 -72.88
N GLY A 251 38.41 0.01 -73.24
CA GLY A 251 37.19 0.79 -73.27
C GLY A 251 36.73 1.30 -71.90
N ALA A 252 35.95 2.38 -71.92
CA ALA A 252 35.41 2.98 -70.71
C ALA A 252 33.93 3.31 -70.91
N THR A 253 33.12 2.90 -69.94
CA THR A 253 31.68 3.16 -69.88
C THR A 253 31.36 4.01 -68.67
N THR A 254 30.81 5.20 -68.88
CA THR A 254 30.40 6.12 -67.81
C THR A 254 28.91 6.38 -67.90
N ILE A 255 28.20 6.16 -66.79
CA ILE A 255 26.76 6.32 -66.66
C ILE A 255 26.52 7.33 -65.55
N SER A 256 25.82 8.43 -65.85
CA SER A 256 25.59 9.53 -64.92
C SER A 256 24.13 9.97 -64.92
N GLY A 257 23.46 9.98 -63.76
CA GLY A 257 22.08 10.48 -63.67
C GLY A 257 21.03 9.59 -64.34
N VAL A 258 21.30 8.28 -64.51
CA VAL A 258 20.39 7.36 -65.20
C VAL A 258 19.62 6.51 -64.19
N THR A 259 18.31 6.33 -64.44
CA THR A 259 17.48 5.40 -63.67
C THR A 259 17.13 4.17 -64.51
N PHE A 260 17.51 3.00 -64.04
CA PHE A 260 17.11 1.74 -64.64
C PHE A 260 16.04 1.08 -63.77
N ASN A 261 14.90 0.76 -64.36
CA ASN A 261 13.77 0.04 -63.77
C ASN A 261 13.44 -1.17 -64.67
N ASN A 262 14.38 -2.12 -64.74
CA ASN A 262 14.30 -3.22 -65.67
C ASN A 262 13.89 -4.52 -64.97
N ASN A 263 12.84 -5.15 -65.46
CA ASN A 263 12.49 -6.51 -65.07
C ASN A 263 13.41 -7.59 -65.70
N GLY A 264 14.38 -7.19 -66.52
CA GLY A 264 15.38 -8.08 -67.12
C GLY A 264 16.80 -7.88 -66.57
N ALA A 265 17.79 -8.33 -67.35
CA ALA A 265 19.19 -8.26 -66.97
C ALA A 265 19.87 -6.97 -67.46
N LEU A 266 20.61 -6.29 -66.59
CA LEU A 266 21.65 -5.34 -66.98
C LEU A 266 22.98 -6.06 -67.03
N THR A 267 23.60 -6.05 -68.20
CA THR A 267 24.87 -6.76 -68.45
C THR A 267 25.94 -5.83 -68.99
N TYR A 268 27.16 -5.96 -68.49
CA TYR A 268 28.35 -5.34 -69.08
C TYR A 268 29.38 -6.45 -69.37
N LYS A 269 29.89 -6.51 -70.60
CA LYS A 269 30.81 -7.58 -71.05
C LYS A 269 32.28 -7.16 -71.11
N GLY A 270 32.57 -5.87 -71.30
CA GLY A 270 33.92 -5.34 -71.24
C GLY A 270 34.83 -5.68 -72.44
N GLY A 271 34.26 -6.05 -73.58
CA GLY A 271 35.01 -6.47 -74.76
C GLY A 271 35.38 -7.95 -74.78
N ASN A 272 36.20 -8.33 -75.76
CA ASN A 272 36.54 -9.73 -76.10
C ASN A 272 37.55 -10.37 -75.11
N GLY A 273 37.36 -10.10 -73.82
CA GLY A 273 38.20 -10.42 -72.68
C GLY A 273 37.68 -9.64 -71.46
N ILE A 274 38.10 -9.98 -70.24
CA ILE A 274 37.82 -9.15 -69.06
C ILE A 274 38.55 -7.82 -69.28
N GLY A 275 37.82 -6.82 -69.75
CA GLY A 275 38.38 -5.60 -70.28
C GLY A 275 37.50 -4.39 -69.95
N GLY A 276 38.11 -3.22 -69.95
CA GLY A 276 37.44 -1.94 -69.75
C GLY A 276 36.98 -1.65 -68.32
N SER A 277 36.35 -0.49 -68.18
CA SER A 277 35.87 0.05 -66.91
C SER A 277 34.41 0.48 -67.02
N ILE A 278 33.63 0.27 -65.95
CA ILE A 278 32.28 0.80 -65.86
C ILE A 278 32.10 1.61 -64.58
N THR A 279 31.60 2.84 -64.73
CA THR A 279 31.34 3.77 -63.62
C THR A 279 29.90 4.25 -63.65
N PHE A 280 29.21 4.10 -62.53
CA PHE A 280 27.89 4.68 -62.27
C PHE A 280 28.02 5.87 -61.34
N THR A 281 27.47 7.01 -61.72
CA THR A 281 27.43 8.24 -60.92
C THR A 281 25.99 8.72 -60.80
N ASN A 282 25.53 9.08 -59.59
CA ASN A 282 24.18 9.63 -59.38
C ASN A 282 23.06 8.79 -60.04
N SER A 283 23.21 7.46 -60.09
CA SER A 283 22.35 6.57 -60.89
C SER A 283 21.57 5.59 -60.01
N ASN A 284 20.34 5.27 -60.40
CA ASN A 284 19.47 4.33 -59.70
C ASN A 284 19.32 3.06 -60.55
N ILE A 285 19.61 1.90 -59.97
CA ILE A 285 19.78 0.64 -60.70
C ILE A 285 18.83 -0.38 -60.06
N ASN A 286 17.57 -0.35 -60.48
CA ASN A 286 16.53 -1.29 -60.07
C ASN A 286 16.42 -2.40 -61.13
N HIS A 287 17.01 -3.56 -60.86
CA HIS A 287 17.06 -4.66 -61.82
C HIS A 287 16.63 -6.00 -61.24
N TYR A 288 16.25 -6.91 -62.14
CA TYR A 288 16.10 -8.32 -61.81
C TYR A 288 17.44 -9.07 -61.75
N LYS A 289 18.38 -8.73 -62.65
CA LYS A 289 19.74 -9.30 -62.68
C LYS A 289 20.76 -8.23 -63.07
N LEU A 290 21.85 -8.12 -62.33
CA LEU A 290 23.02 -7.29 -62.68
C LEU A 290 24.20 -8.21 -62.91
N ASN A 291 24.88 -8.09 -64.04
CA ASN A 291 26.08 -8.86 -64.34
C ASN A 291 27.13 -7.97 -65.00
N LEU A 292 28.15 -7.58 -64.23
CA LEU A 292 29.19 -6.67 -64.69
C LEU A 292 30.51 -7.41 -64.78
N ASN A 293 31.06 -7.53 -65.99
CA ASN A 293 32.37 -8.13 -66.26
C ASN A 293 33.36 -7.06 -66.75
N ALA A 294 34.28 -6.62 -65.89
CA ALA A 294 35.15 -5.46 -66.16
C ALA A 294 36.51 -5.60 -65.46
N ASN A 295 37.51 -4.80 -65.84
CA ASN A 295 38.70 -4.64 -65.00
C ASN A 295 38.39 -3.84 -63.73
N SER A 296 37.52 -2.82 -63.86
CA SER A 296 37.07 -2.00 -62.73
C SER A 296 35.58 -1.69 -62.80
N VAL A 297 34.93 -1.75 -61.63
CA VAL A 297 33.53 -1.35 -61.43
C VAL A 297 33.48 -0.30 -60.33
N THR A 298 32.89 0.86 -60.62
CA THR A 298 32.73 1.94 -59.62
C THR A 298 31.27 2.35 -59.52
N PHE A 299 30.77 2.42 -58.28
CA PHE A 299 29.50 3.05 -57.97
C PHE A 299 29.77 4.30 -57.14
N ASN A 300 29.28 5.45 -57.59
CA ASN A 300 29.44 6.74 -56.95
C ASN A 300 28.07 7.41 -56.77
N ASN A 301 27.67 7.75 -55.56
CA ASN A 301 26.36 8.35 -55.25
C ASN A 301 25.18 7.63 -55.93
N SER A 302 25.21 6.29 -55.95
CA SER A 302 24.27 5.49 -56.73
C SER A 302 23.48 4.55 -55.84
N ALA A 303 22.32 4.09 -56.31
CA ALA A 303 21.47 3.14 -55.60
C ALA A 303 21.30 1.85 -56.40
N LEU A 304 21.40 0.71 -55.72
CA LEU A 304 21.07 -0.62 -56.24
C LEU A 304 19.77 -1.07 -55.57
N GLY A 305 18.78 -1.47 -56.37
CA GLY A 305 17.51 -2.02 -55.88
C GLY A 305 17.13 -3.32 -56.58
N SER A 306 16.32 -4.13 -55.91
CA SER A 306 15.71 -5.32 -56.51
C SER A 306 14.26 -5.03 -56.92
N MET A 307 13.87 -5.34 -58.16
CA MET A 307 12.45 -5.32 -58.55
C MET A 307 11.75 -6.64 -58.15
N PRO A 308 10.54 -6.60 -57.58
CA PRO A 308 9.70 -7.79 -57.40
C PRO A 308 9.36 -8.41 -58.76
N ASN A 309 9.72 -9.66 -58.98
CA ASN A 309 9.31 -10.41 -60.18
C ASN A 309 7.86 -10.91 -60.04
N GLY A 310 6.86 -10.02 -59.95
CA GLY A 310 5.44 -10.38 -59.87
C GLY A 310 5.04 -11.36 -58.75
N ASN A 311 5.99 -11.74 -57.90
CA ASN A 311 5.92 -12.77 -56.89
C ASN A 311 6.70 -12.17 -55.73
N ALA A 312 5.97 -11.67 -54.74
CA ALA A 312 6.47 -10.75 -53.70
C ALA A 312 7.62 -11.33 -52.85
N ASN A 313 7.96 -12.61 -53.01
CA ASN A 313 8.91 -13.33 -52.16
C ASN A 313 10.24 -13.73 -52.85
N THR A 314 10.42 -13.43 -54.14
CA THR A 314 11.72 -13.66 -54.80
C THR A 314 12.54 -12.37 -54.72
N ILE A 315 13.42 -12.31 -53.72
CA ILE A 315 14.55 -11.38 -53.66
C ILE A 315 15.24 -11.42 -55.04
N GLY A 316 15.52 -10.25 -55.62
CA GLY A 316 16.20 -10.15 -56.92
C GLY A 316 17.44 -11.04 -56.95
N ASN A 317 17.75 -11.61 -58.12
CA ASN A 317 18.93 -12.48 -58.27
C ASN A 317 20.20 -11.74 -57.83
N ALA A 318 21.23 -12.54 -57.52
CA ALA A 318 22.58 -12.06 -57.23
C ALA A 318 23.05 -10.96 -58.20
N TYR A 319 23.63 -9.89 -57.65
CA TYR A 319 24.45 -8.94 -58.38
C TYR A 319 25.82 -9.58 -58.61
N ILE A 320 26.08 -9.99 -59.85
CA ILE A 320 27.34 -10.63 -60.23
C ILE A 320 28.32 -9.53 -60.60
N LEU A 321 29.34 -9.34 -59.76
CA LEU A 321 30.44 -8.41 -60.01
C LEU A 321 31.69 -9.22 -60.30
N ASN A 322 32.06 -9.31 -61.58
CA ASN A 322 33.26 -9.97 -62.06
C ASN A 322 34.29 -8.90 -62.43
N ALA A 323 34.94 -8.33 -61.42
CA ALA A 323 35.97 -7.30 -61.63
C ALA A 323 37.11 -7.38 -60.62
N SER A 324 38.32 -7.05 -61.10
CA SER A 324 39.53 -7.07 -60.29
C SER A 324 39.54 -5.96 -59.24
N ASN A 325 38.95 -4.81 -59.57
CA ASN A 325 38.81 -3.65 -58.68
C ASN A 325 37.35 -3.21 -58.61
N ILE A 326 36.78 -3.14 -57.41
CA ILE A 326 35.39 -2.72 -57.16
C ILE A 326 35.42 -1.59 -56.15
N THR A 327 34.79 -0.46 -56.47
CA THR A 327 34.70 0.69 -55.56
C THR A 327 33.25 1.04 -55.28
N PHE A 328 32.91 1.12 -54.00
CA PHE A 328 31.63 1.60 -53.51
C PHE A 328 31.82 2.95 -52.82
N ASN A 329 31.33 4.02 -53.44
CA ASN A 329 31.33 5.38 -52.90
C ASN A 329 29.89 5.89 -52.76
N ASN A 330 29.43 6.13 -51.53
CA ASN A 330 28.06 6.60 -51.27
C ASN A 330 26.98 5.72 -51.93
N LEU A 331 27.06 4.41 -51.70
CA LEU A 331 26.15 3.43 -52.28
C LEU A 331 24.89 3.24 -51.41
N THR A 332 23.70 3.24 -52.01
CA THR A 332 22.48 2.78 -51.34
C THR A 332 22.07 1.40 -51.84
N PHE A 333 21.73 0.50 -50.93
CA PHE A 333 21.37 -0.88 -51.22
C PHE A 333 19.94 -1.17 -50.75
N ASN A 334 19.00 -1.31 -51.69
CA ASN A 334 17.57 -1.50 -51.45
C ASN A 334 17.09 -2.95 -51.68
N GLY A 335 17.99 -3.93 -51.80
CA GLY A 335 17.64 -5.36 -51.92
C GLY A 335 18.62 -6.15 -52.78
N GLY A 336 18.56 -7.50 -52.71
CA GLY A 336 19.45 -8.43 -53.43
C GLY A 336 20.61 -8.95 -52.58
N TRP A 337 21.62 -9.55 -53.22
CA TRP A 337 22.93 -9.86 -52.60
C TRP A 337 24.03 -9.86 -53.67
N PHE A 338 25.28 -9.62 -53.30
CA PHE A 338 26.39 -9.69 -54.24
C PHE A 338 26.94 -11.10 -54.38
N VAL A 339 27.37 -11.43 -55.59
CA VAL A 339 28.22 -12.59 -55.87
C VAL A 339 29.49 -12.06 -56.53
N PHE A 340 30.59 -12.14 -55.78
CA PHE A 340 31.92 -11.81 -56.24
C PHE A 340 32.53 -13.07 -56.85
N ASN A 341 32.83 -13.03 -58.15
CA ASN A 341 33.32 -14.21 -58.87
C ASN A 341 34.85 -14.34 -58.84
N ILE A 342 35.57 -13.24 -58.64
CA ILE A 342 37.04 -13.21 -58.61
C ILE A 342 37.49 -13.32 -57.14
N PRO A 343 38.17 -14.41 -56.74
CA PRO A 343 38.58 -14.63 -55.36
C PRO A 343 39.47 -13.54 -54.78
N ASP A 344 40.28 -12.89 -55.62
CA ASP A 344 41.31 -11.92 -55.24
C ASP A 344 40.92 -10.46 -55.56
N ALA A 345 39.64 -10.21 -55.87
CA ALA A 345 39.15 -8.87 -56.18
C ALA A 345 39.44 -7.89 -55.02
N HIS A 346 39.89 -6.68 -55.33
CA HIS A 346 40.03 -5.60 -54.36
C HIS A 346 38.71 -4.83 -54.29
N VAL A 347 38.09 -4.81 -53.11
CA VAL A 347 36.79 -4.17 -52.87
C VAL A 347 36.97 -3.02 -51.90
N ASN A 348 36.88 -1.78 -52.42
CA ASN A 348 37.11 -0.57 -51.65
C ASN A 348 35.79 0.10 -51.26
N PHE A 349 35.63 0.40 -49.96
CA PHE A 349 34.51 1.16 -49.44
C PHE A 349 34.95 2.57 -49.05
N GLN A 350 34.17 3.57 -49.47
CA GLN A 350 34.35 4.97 -49.14
C GLN A 350 32.97 5.68 -49.04
N GLY A 351 32.90 6.76 -48.26
CA GLY A 351 31.63 7.44 -48.01
C GLY A 351 30.57 6.54 -47.35
N THR A 352 29.29 6.88 -47.46
CA THR A 352 28.22 6.18 -46.75
C THR A 352 27.57 5.09 -47.60
N THR A 353 27.75 3.83 -47.20
CA THR A 353 27.00 2.68 -47.70
C THR A 353 25.72 2.49 -46.88
N THR A 354 24.56 2.78 -47.46
CA THR A 354 23.26 2.58 -46.80
C THR A 354 22.67 1.23 -47.16
N ILE A 355 22.34 0.41 -46.15
CA ILE A 355 21.82 -0.94 -46.29
C ILE A 355 20.36 -0.96 -45.83
N ASN A 356 19.46 -1.01 -46.80
CA ASN A 356 18.00 -1.04 -46.61
C ASN A 356 17.46 -2.46 -46.82
N ASN A 357 18.10 -3.44 -46.18
CA ASN A 357 17.72 -4.86 -46.25
C ASN A 357 17.91 -5.53 -44.87
N PRO A 358 17.07 -6.50 -44.46
CA PRO A 358 17.21 -7.18 -43.17
C PRO A 358 18.49 -8.00 -43.03
N THR A 359 19.09 -8.42 -44.15
CA THR A 359 20.37 -9.13 -44.19
C THR A 359 21.41 -8.29 -44.93
N SER A 360 22.65 -8.30 -44.44
CA SER A 360 23.73 -7.60 -45.13
C SER A 360 23.98 -8.22 -46.52
N PRO A 361 24.19 -7.41 -47.57
CA PRO A 361 24.59 -7.92 -48.88
C PRO A 361 26.05 -8.40 -48.93
N PHE A 362 26.79 -8.21 -47.83
CA PHE A 362 28.22 -8.48 -47.71
C PHE A 362 28.53 -9.75 -46.90
N VAL A 363 27.55 -10.66 -46.77
CA VAL A 363 27.77 -11.99 -46.20
C VAL A 363 28.33 -12.94 -47.26
N ASN A 364 29.24 -13.84 -46.84
CA ASN A 364 29.86 -14.84 -47.71
C ASN A 364 30.60 -14.22 -48.93
N MET A 365 31.26 -13.08 -48.73
CA MET A 365 32.03 -12.38 -49.75
C MET A 365 33.36 -13.06 -50.05
N THR A 366 33.88 -12.87 -51.27
CA THR A 366 35.27 -13.18 -51.62
C THR A 366 35.99 -11.93 -52.07
N GLY A 367 37.28 -11.80 -51.74
CA GLY A 367 38.11 -10.67 -52.13
C GLY A 367 38.86 -10.03 -50.95
N LYS A 368 39.67 -9.02 -51.25
CA LYS A 368 40.34 -8.18 -50.26
C LYS A 368 39.54 -6.91 -50.07
N VAL A 369 38.86 -6.80 -48.93
CA VAL A 369 38.02 -5.65 -48.59
C VAL A 369 38.86 -4.58 -47.90
N THR A 370 38.79 -3.35 -48.39
CA THR A 370 39.42 -2.18 -47.78
C THR A 370 38.35 -1.22 -47.29
N ILE A 371 38.36 -0.90 -46.00
CA ILE A 371 37.52 0.12 -45.39
C ILE A 371 38.36 1.38 -45.18
N ASN A 372 38.05 2.43 -45.95
CA ASN A 372 38.76 3.71 -45.87
C ASN A 372 38.31 4.58 -44.67
N PRO A 373 39.09 5.59 -44.24
CA PRO A 373 38.78 6.42 -43.06
C PRO A 373 37.40 7.09 -43.07
N ASN A 374 36.86 7.43 -44.24
CA ASN A 374 35.57 8.11 -44.40
C ASN A 374 34.39 7.15 -44.66
N ALA A 375 34.61 5.84 -44.58
CA ALA A 375 33.59 4.85 -44.85
C ALA A 375 32.59 4.75 -43.67
N ILE A 376 31.30 4.75 -43.99
CA ILE A 376 30.21 4.57 -43.04
C ILE A 376 29.25 3.50 -43.57
N PHE A 377 28.81 2.58 -42.74
CA PHE A 377 27.82 1.55 -43.01
C PHE A 377 26.55 1.84 -42.22
N ASN A 378 25.47 2.14 -42.92
CA ASN A 378 24.22 2.61 -42.33
C ASN A 378 23.10 1.59 -42.52
N ILE A 379 22.77 0.83 -41.49
CA ILE A 379 21.79 -0.27 -41.52
C ILE A 379 20.41 0.28 -41.15
N GLN A 380 19.45 0.22 -42.08
CA GLN A 380 18.11 0.79 -41.90
C GLN A 380 17.08 -0.25 -41.40
N ASN A 381 17.10 -1.46 -41.96
CA ASN A 381 16.08 -2.49 -41.74
C ASN A 381 16.48 -3.57 -40.72
N TYR A 382 17.00 -3.16 -39.56
CA TYR A 382 17.33 -4.07 -38.46
C TYR A 382 16.56 -3.68 -37.19
N THR A 383 15.90 -4.67 -36.58
CA THR A 383 15.21 -4.53 -35.29
C THR A 383 15.93 -5.42 -34.28
N PRO A 384 16.68 -4.85 -33.32
CA PRO A 384 17.50 -5.64 -32.43
C PRO A 384 16.66 -6.37 -31.38
N SER A 385 16.96 -7.66 -31.18
CA SER A 385 16.52 -8.43 -30.01
C SER A 385 17.74 -8.95 -29.24
N ILE A 386 17.62 -9.12 -27.93
CA ILE A 386 18.76 -9.49 -27.06
C ILE A 386 19.37 -10.81 -27.53
N GLY A 387 20.69 -10.79 -27.76
CA GLY A 387 21.48 -11.91 -28.28
C GLY A 387 21.42 -12.10 -29.79
N SER A 388 20.52 -11.42 -30.51
CA SER A 388 20.54 -11.43 -31.97
C SER A 388 21.82 -10.81 -32.50
N ALA A 389 22.36 -11.40 -33.55
CA ALA A 389 23.54 -10.93 -34.24
C ALA A 389 23.18 -10.45 -35.65
N TYR A 390 23.69 -9.28 -36.03
CA TYR A 390 23.70 -8.80 -37.39
C TYR A 390 25.13 -8.92 -37.94
N THR A 391 25.33 -9.85 -38.86
CA THR A 391 26.60 -10.00 -39.58
C THR A 391 26.63 -8.99 -40.71
N LEU A 392 27.41 -7.92 -40.53
CA LEU A 392 27.63 -6.92 -41.56
C LEU A 392 28.57 -7.48 -42.64
N PHE A 393 29.70 -8.07 -42.25
CA PHE A 393 30.61 -8.74 -43.17
C PHE A 393 30.90 -10.16 -42.71
N SER A 394 31.00 -11.08 -43.67
CA SER A 394 31.57 -12.41 -43.47
C SER A 394 32.29 -12.83 -44.75
N MET A 395 33.59 -13.07 -44.64
CA MET A 395 34.43 -13.48 -45.74
C MET A 395 34.42 -15.00 -45.89
N LYS A 396 34.10 -15.49 -47.09
CA LYS A 396 34.32 -16.88 -47.50
C LYS A 396 35.79 -17.12 -47.82
N ASN A 397 36.43 -16.16 -48.47
CA ASN A 397 37.87 -16.14 -48.78
C ASN A 397 38.34 -14.69 -48.89
N GLY A 398 39.53 -14.40 -48.37
CA GLY A 398 40.11 -13.05 -48.31
C GLY A 398 40.01 -12.41 -46.92
N SER A 399 40.22 -11.10 -46.85
CA SER A 399 40.37 -10.36 -45.60
C SER A 399 39.78 -8.95 -45.66
N ILE A 400 39.54 -8.36 -44.49
CA ILE A 400 39.10 -6.99 -44.26
C ILE A 400 40.27 -6.20 -43.67
N THR A 401 40.66 -5.12 -44.34
CA THR A 401 41.69 -4.19 -43.90
C THR A 401 41.05 -2.86 -43.53
N TYR A 402 41.46 -2.31 -42.38
CA TYR A 402 40.98 -1.04 -41.84
C TYR A 402 42.07 0.02 -42.02
N ASN A 403 42.01 0.84 -43.07
CA ASN A 403 43.06 1.82 -43.40
C ASN A 403 42.95 3.05 -42.48
N ASP A 404 43.71 3.09 -41.37
CA ASP A 404 43.78 4.25 -40.45
C ASP A 404 42.43 4.78 -39.98
N VAL A 405 41.44 3.89 -39.85
CA VAL A 405 40.10 4.23 -39.36
C VAL A 405 40.18 4.54 -37.87
N ASN A 406 40.14 5.83 -37.53
CA ASN A 406 40.02 6.28 -36.15
C ASN A 406 38.70 5.77 -35.56
N ASN A 407 38.79 4.91 -34.53
CA ASN A 407 37.65 4.31 -33.83
C ASN A 407 36.74 3.46 -34.74
N LEU A 408 37.08 2.19 -34.97
CA LEU A 408 36.34 1.27 -35.85
C LEU A 408 34.82 1.24 -35.59
N TRP A 409 34.37 1.31 -34.34
CA TRP A 409 32.94 1.31 -33.99
C TRP A 409 32.14 2.48 -34.59
N ASN A 410 32.78 3.60 -34.92
CA ASN A 410 32.10 4.77 -35.50
C ASN A 410 31.65 4.57 -36.95
N ILE A 411 32.19 3.56 -37.64
CA ILE A 411 31.82 3.29 -39.03
C ILE A 411 30.41 2.73 -39.15
N ILE A 412 29.76 2.28 -38.06
CA ILE A 412 28.44 1.65 -38.14
C ILE A 412 27.35 2.58 -37.60
N ARG A 413 26.32 2.81 -38.40
CA ARG A 413 25.08 3.52 -38.02
C ARG A 413 23.91 2.56 -38.08
N LEU A 414 23.01 2.67 -37.10
CA LEU A 414 21.70 2.01 -37.13
C LEU A 414 20.64 3.10 -37.35
N LYS A 415 19.92 3.05 -38.46
CA LYS A 415 18.90 4.05 -38.84
C LYS A 415 19.45 5.48 -38.75
N ASN A 416 20.60 5.73 -39.38
CA ASN A 416 21.38 6.97 -39.33
C ASN A 416 21.89 7.39 -37.93
N THR A 417 21.63 6.60 -36.89
CA THR A 417 22.04 6.92 -35.52
C THR A 417 23.48 6.47 -35.28
N GLN A 418 24.29 7.36 -34.71
CA GLN A 418 25.63 7.03 -34.22
C GLN A 418 25.53 6.46 -32.81
N ALA A 419 26.36 5.46 -32.51
CA ALA A 419 26.42 4.90 -31.17
C ALA A 419 27.22 5.81 -30.21
N THR A 420 27.08 5.58 -28.92
CA THR A 420 28.02 6.07 -27.89
C THR A 420 28.84 4.90 -27.37
N LYS A 421 30.16 5.08 -27.22
CA LYS A 421 31.07 4.04 -26.72
C LYS A 421 31.03 3.96 -25.19
N ASP A 422 30.92 2.75 -24.65
CA ASP A 422 31.13 2.46 -23.23
C ASP A 422 32.64 2.31 -22.98
N ALA A 423 33.27 3.29 -22.33
CA ALA A 423 34.74 3.38 -22.25
C ALA A 423 35.38 2.20 -21.51
N ASP A 424 34.74 1.73 -20.43
CA ASP A 424 35.34 0.82 -19.46
C ASP A 424 35.32 -0.66 -19.89
N LYS A 425 34.56 -0.99 -20.95
CA LYS A 425 34.32 -2.39 -21.36
C LYS A 425 35.01 -2.81 -22.67
N ASN A 426 35.66 -1.88 -23.39
CA ASN A 426 36.25 -2.20 -24.71
C ASN A 426 37.52 -3.05 -24.58
N HIS A 427 37.75 -3.92 -25.56
CA HIS A 427 38.89 -4.82 -25.56
C HIS A 427 39.45 -5.04 -26.97
N THR A 428 40.77 -5.00 -27.10
CA THR A 428 41.49 -5.40 -28.32
C THR A 428 42.27 -6.66 -28.02
N SER A 429 42.06 -7.72 -28.81
CA SER A 429 42.87 -8.94 -28.67
C SER A 429 44.21 -8.77 -29.37
N SER A 430 45.32 -9.10 -28.70
CA SER A 430 46.67 -9.04 -29.27
C SER A 430 46.94 -10.09 -30.34
N ASN A 431 46.26 -11.24 -30.30
CA ASN A 431 46.65 -12.40 -31.11
C ASN A 431 46.00 -12.49 -32.50
N ASN A 432 44.87 -11.82 -32.75
CA ASN A 432 44.06 -12.04 -33.97
C ASN A 432 43.60 -10.74 -34.66
N ASN A 433 44.18 -9.58 -34.33
CA ASN A 433 43.72 -8.25 -34.82
C ASN A 433 42.20 -8.04 -34.69
N THR A 434 41.61 -8.63 -33.65
CA THR A 434 40.17 -8.58 -33.40
C THR A 434 39.87 -7.53 -32.35
N HIS A 435 38.98 -6.59 -32.69
CA HIS A 435 38.60 -5.47 -31.84
C HIS A 435 37.15 -5.66 -31.40
N THR A 436 36.91 -5.61 -30.09
CA THR A 436 35.56 -5.67 -29.52
C THR A 436 35.22 -4.32 -28.88
N TYR A 437 34.16 -3.69 -29.36
CA TYR A 437 33.62 -2.46 -28.79
C TYR A 437 32.25 -2.69 -28.19
N TYR A 438 31.99 -2.05 -27.04
CA TYR A 438 30.67 -2.01 -26.44
C TYR A 438 30.09 -0.62 -26.66
N VAL A 439 28.92 -0.58 -27.28
CA VAL A 439 28.30 0.67 -27.71
C VAL A 439 26.80 0.68 -27.47
N THR A 440 26.22 1.86 -27.35
CA THR A 440 24.79 2.07 -27.16
C THR A 440 24.22 2.93 -28.28
N TYR A 441 23.15 2.47 -28.93
CA TYR A 441 22.36 3.26 -29.88
C TYR A 441 21.06 3.72 -29.20
N ASN A 442 20.74 5.00 -29.33
CA ASN A 442 19.44 5.55 -28.92
C ASN A 442 18.50 5.60 -30.14
N LEU A 443 17.64 4.59 -30.29
CA LEU A 443 16.73 4.49 -31.42
C LEU A 443 15.33 4.91 -30.97
N GLY A 444 14.99 6.19 -31.18
CA GLY A 444 13.66 6.72 -30.84
C GLY A 444 13.34 6.73 -29.34
N GLY A 445 14.36 6.89 -28.48
CA GLY A 445 14.21 6.91 -27.03
C GLY A 445 14.54 5.58 -26.34
N THR A 446 14.59 4.48 -27.09
CA THR A 446 14.99 3.17 -26.55
C THR A 446 16.48 2.96 -26.73
N LEU A 447 17.17 2.62 -25.64
CA LEU A 447 18.59 2.30 -25.64
C LEU A 447 18.82 0.83 -26.04
N TYR A 448 19.59 0.62 -27.09
CA TYR A 448 20.03 -0.70 -27.53
C TYR A 448 21.54 -0.82 -27.38
N ASN A 449 21.98 -1.76 -26.57
CA ASN A 449 23.40 -2.01 -26.35
C ASN A 449 23.88 -3.11 -27.28
N PHE A 450 25.12 -2.96 -27.75
CA PHE A 450 25.75 -3.90 -28.65
C PHE A 450 27.19 -4.17 -28.27
N ARG A 451 27.59 -5.40 -28.48
CA ARG A 451 28.98 -5.78 -28.68
C ARG A 451 29.26 -5.83 -30.18
N GLN A 452 30.16 -4.98 -30.66
CA GLN A 452 30.62 -4.97 -32.05
C GLN A 452 31.99 -5.64 -32.14
N ILE A 453 32.10 -6.68 -32.96
CA ILE A 453 33.30 -7.47 -33.14
C ILE A 453 33.82 -7.23 -34.56
N PHE A 454 35.01 -6.65 -34.65
CA PHE A 454 35.73 -6.37 -35.89
C PHE A 454 36.92 -7.32 -35.99
N SER A 455 36.82 -8.29 -36.88
CA SER A 455 37.85 -9.29 -37.15
C SER A 455 38.43 -9.09 -38.55
N PRO A 456 39.56 -9.76 -38.89
CA PRO A 456 40.09 -9.75 -40.25
C PRO A 456 39.18 -10.39 -41.31
N ASP A 457 38.15 -11.13 -40.93
CA ASP A 457 37.27 -11.89 -41.84
C ASP A 457 35.78 -11.62 -41.63
N SER A 458 35.41 -10.82 -40.61
CA SER A 458 34.03 -10.62 -40.23
C SER A 458 33.81 -9.34 -39.42
N ILE A 459 32.61 -8.78 -39.57
CA ILE A 459 32.13 -7.67 -38.73
C ILE A 459 30.74 -8.03 -38.25
N VAL A 460 30.58 -8.17 -36.93
CA VAL A 460 29.34 -8.65 -36.31
C VAL A 460 28.90 -7.69 -35.22
N LEU A 461 27.61 -7.33 -35.23
CA LEU A 461 26.96 -6.60 -34.15
C LEU A 461 26.06 -7.57 -33.39
N GLN A 462 26.36 -7.82 -32.12
CA GLN A 462 25.51 -8.64 -31.24
C GLN A 462 24.81 -7.74 -30.24
N SER A 463 23.48 -7.80 -30.17
CA SER A 463 22.72 -7.06 -29.16
C SER A 463 22.94 -7.66 -27.77
N VAL A 464 23.18 -6.81 -26.78
CA VAL A 464 23.41 -7.18 -25.38
C VAL A 464 22.44 -6.44 -24.46
N TYR A 465 22.15 -7.00 -23.29
CA TYR A 465 21.34 -6.36 -22.26
C TYR A 465 22.21 -6.04 -21.04
N TYR A 466 22.19 -4.81 -20.54
CA TYR A 466 22.84 -4.45 -19.28
C TYR A 466 21.83 -4.53 -18.13
N GLY A 467 22.12 -5.38 -17.15
CA GLY A 467 21.37 -5.48 -15.90
C GLY A 467 21.93 -4.57 -14.81
N ALA A 468 21.45 -4.76 -13.58
CA ALA A 468 22.03 -4.12 -12.40
C ALA A 468 23.47 -4.59 -12.13
N ASN A 469 24.21 -3.85 -11.29
CA ASN A 469 25.51 -4.26 -10.76
C ASN A 469 26.57 -4.62 -11.83
N ASN A 470 26.62 -3.87 -12.93
CA ASN A 470 27.52 -4.08 -14.07
C ASN A 470 27.36 -5.45 -14.78
N LEU A 471 26.26 -6.16 -14.53
CA LEU A 471 25.96 -7.41 -15.23
C LEU A 471 25.55 -7.12 -16.66
N TYR A 472 25.95 -8.00 -17.57
CA TYR A 472 25.51 -7.96 -18.96
C TYR A 472 25.11 -9.36 -19.43
N TYR A 473 24.16 -9.41 -20.35
CA TYR A 473 23.64 -10.65 -20.92
C TYR A 473 23.77 -10.60 -22.43
N THR A 474 24.32 -11.68 -23.00
CA THR A 474 24.57 -11.81 -24.44
C THR A 474 23.57 -12.73 -25.11
N ASN A 475 22.63 -13.29 -24.35
CA ASN A 475 21.64 -14.22 -24.86
C ASN A 475 20.31 -14.11 -24.09
N SER A 476 19.21 -14.46 -24.74
CA SER A 476 17.89 -14.55 -24.11
C SER A 476 17.11 -15.73 -24.66
N VAL A 477 16.47 -16.51 -23.78
CA VAL A 477 15.74 -17.73 -24.11
C VAL A 477 14.36 -17.68 -23.49
N ASN A 478 13.33 -17.74 -24.33
CA ASN A 478 11.96 -17.97 -23.87
C ASN A 478 11.80 -19.46 -23.53
N ILE A 479 11.55 -19.78 -22.26
CA ILE A 479 11.45 -21.17 -21.80
C ILE A 479 10.00 -21.69 -21.78
N HIS A 480 9.02 -20.93 -22.29
CA HIS A 480 7.58 -21.24 -22.20
C HIS A 480 7.26 -22.70 -22.58
N ASP A 481 7.72 -23.19 -23.74
CA ASP A 481 7.43 -24.56 -24.21
C ASP A 481 8.01 -25.65 -23.31
N ASN A 482 9.11 -25.36 -22.61
CA ASN A 482 9.77 -26.29 -21.68
C ASN A 482 9.03 -26.34 -20.34
N VAL A 483 8.58 -25.19 -19.84
CA VAL A 483 7.83 -25.11 -18.57
C VAL A 483 6.40 -25.63 -18.73
N PHE A 484 5.76 -25.39 -19.88
CA PHE A 484 4.40 -25.87 -20.15
C PHE A 484 4.25 -27.38 -19.97
N ASN A 485 5.28 -28.15 -20.35
CA ASN A 485 5.28 -29.61 -20.25
C ASN A 485 5.81 -30.17 -18.92
N LEU A 486 6.13 -29.32 -17.92
CA LEU A 486 6.62 -29.74 -16.60
C LEU A 486 7.79 -30.74 -16.69
N LYS A 487 8.82 -30.44 -17.49
CA LYS A 487 9.99 -31.32 -17.72
C LYS A 487 11.21 -30.87 -16.92
N ASN A 488 12.10 -31.83 -16.68
CA ASN A 488 13.44 -31.54 -16.17
C ASN A 488 14.28 -30.85 -17.23
N ILE A 489 15.04 -29.83 -16.84
CA ILE A 489 15.96 -29.08 -17.72
C ILE A 489 17.28 -28.87 -17.00
N ASN A 490 18.38 -29.00 -17.74
CA ASN A 490 19.69 -28.54 -17.33
C ASN A 490 20.28 -27.72 -18.49
N ASP A 491 20.46 -26.42 -18.29
CA ASP A 491 21.00 -25.49 -19.28
C ASP A 491 22.08 -24.63 -18.60
N ASP A 492 23.31 -24.71 -19.10
CA ASP A 492 24.52 -24.14 -18.50
C ASP A 492 25.03 -22.91 -19.25
N LYS A 493 24.24 -22.33 -20.17
CA LYS A 493 24.63 -21.12 -20.89
C LYS A 493 24.88 -19.96 -19.92
N ALA A 494 26.11 -19.45 -19.93
CA ALA A 494 26.50 -18.24 -19.22
C ALA A 494 25.87 -16.99 -19.84
N ASP A 495 25.81 -15.90 -19.06
CA ASP A 495 25.35 -14.57 -19.50
C ASP A 495 24.00 -14.60 -20.25
N THR A 496 23.09 -15.48 -19.81
CA THR A 496 21.83 -15.77 -20.49
C THR A 496 20.62 -15.44 -19.61
N ILE A 497 19.66 -14.75 -20.19
CA ILE A 497 18.35 -14.50 -19.58
C ILE A 497 17.40 -15.63 -20.00
N PHE A 498 16.98 -16.46 -19.06
CA PHE A 498 15.89 -17.41 -19.24
C PHE A 498 14.61 -16.76 -18.74
N TYR A 499 13.59 -16.63 -19.57
CA TYR A 499 12.38 -15.92 -19.17
C TYR A 499 11.10 -16.67 -19.48
N LEU A 500 10.12 -16.47 -18.60
CA LEU A 500 8.76 -16.97 -18.72
C LEU A 500 7.80 -15.81 -18.48
N ASN A 501 7.30 -15.22 -19.57
CA ASN A 501 6.35 -14.11 -19.47
C ASN A 501 4.92 -14.59 -19.74
N GLY A 502 4.25 -15.02 -18.67
CA GLY A 502 2.93 -15.64 -18.73
C GLY A 502 3.02 -17.15 -18.98
N LEU A 503 2.29 -17.92 -18.17
CA LEU A 503 2.17 -19.37 -18.32
C LEU A 503 0.91 -19.85 -17.62
N ASN A 504 0.26 -20.85 -18.18
CA ASN A 504 -0.68 -21.68 -17.44
C ASN A 504 -0.36 -23.15 -17.72
N THR A 505 0.02 -23.88 -16.68
CA THR A 505 0.33 -25.31 -16.77
C THR A 505 -0.40 -26.09 -15.69
N TRP A 506 -0.81 -27.31 -16.01
CA TRP A 506 -1.53 -28.20 -15.12
C TRP A 506 -1.16 -29.66 -15.43
N ASN A 507 -1.38 -30.54 -14.46
CA ASN A 507 -1.33 -31.98 -14.67
C ASN A 507 -2.52 -32.65 -13.99
N TYR A 508 -3.03 -33.73 -14.60
CA TYR A 508 -4.10 -34.55 -14.03
C TYR A 508 -3.58 -35.48 -12.92
N THR A 509 -2.32 -35.89 -13.01
CA THR A 509 -1.61 -36.68 -12.00
C THR A 509 -0.57 -35.81 -11.29
N ASN A 510 -0.05 -36.30 -10.16
CA ASN A 510 1.03 -35.60 -9.48
C ASN A 510 2.23 -35.47 -10.41
N ALA A 511 2.76 -34.26 -10.54
CA ALA A 511 3.86 -33.94 -11.44
C ALA A 511 5.04 -33.43 -10.63
N ARG A 512 6.26 -33.85 -10.98
CA ARG A 512 7.48 -33.32 -10.40
C ARG A 512 8.48 -32.97 -11.48
N PHE A 513 9.13 -31.82 -11.36
CA PHE A 513 10.18 -31.40 -12.26
C PHE A 513 11.22 -30.50 -11.59
N THR A 514 12.43 -30.48 -12.15
CA THR A 514 13.54 -29.62 -11.74
C THR A 514 14.15 -28.95 -12.98
N GLN A 515 14.23 -27.62 -12.98
CA GLN A 515 14.84 -26.84 -14.05
C GLN A 515 16.00 -26.04 -13.50
N THR A 516 17.21 -26.41 -13.93
CA THR A 516 18.46 -25.79 -13.53
C THR A 516 19.04 -25.02 -14.71
N TYR A 517 19.16 -23.70 -14.53
CA TYR A 517 19.81 -22.77 -15.45
C TYR A 517 21.15 -22.38 -14.84
N GLY A 518 22.13 -23.30 -14.87
CA GLY A 518 23.33 -23.27 -14.04
C GLY A 518 24.49 -22.44 -14.56
N GLY A 519 24.36 -21.79 -15.72
CA GLY A 519 25.43 -20.96 -16.27
C GLY A 519 25.80 -19.79 -15.37
N LYS A 520 27.09 -19.41 -15.35
CA LYS A 520 27.54 -18.21 -14.64
C LYS A 520 26.74 -17.00 -15.11
N ASN A 521 26.26 -16.17 -14.18
CA ASN A 521 25.44 -15.00 -14.51
C ASN A 521 24.17 -15.35 -15.31
N SER A 522 23.57 -16.52 -15.06
CA SER A 522 22.24 -16.84 -15.57
C SER A 522 21.18 -16.06 -14.78
N ALA A 523 20.17 -15.54 -15.48
CA ALA A 523 19.02 -14.91 -14.84
C ALA A 523 17.73 -15.62 -15.25
N LEU A 524 16.97 -16.09 -14.28
CA LEU A 524 15.63 -16.63 -14.49
C LEU A 524 14.57 -15.59 -14.16
N VAL A 525 13.78 -15.18 -15.14
CA VAL A 525 12.84 -14.06 -15.04
C VAL A 525 11.40 -14.53 -15.25
N PHE A 526 10.53 -14.27 -14.28
CA PHE A 526 9.10 -14.58 -14.34
C PHE A 526 8.27 -13.32 -14.57
N ASN A 527 7.27 -13.43 -15.46
CA ASN A 527 6.33 -12.36 -15.85
C ASN A 527 7.00 -11.10 -16.42
N ALA A 528 8.24 -11.21 -16.91
CA ALA A 528 8.95 -10.19 -17.67
C ALA A 528 9.91 -10.88 -18.65
N THR A 529 10.49 -10.12 -19.59
CA THR A 529 11.45 -10.66 -20.58
C THR A 529 12.90 -10.36 -20.24
N THR A 530 13.15 -9.47 -19.27
CA THR A 530 14.49 -9.04 -18.86
C THR A 530 14.56 -8.81 -17.34
N PRO A 531 15.72 -8.99 -16.70
CA PRO A 531 15.97 -8.50 -15.33
C PRO A 531 15.82 -6.97 -15.27
N TRP A 532 15.38 -6.40 -14.15
CA TRP A 532 15.30 -4.94 -14.00
C TRP A 532 16.51 -4.37 -13.26
N ALA A 533 16.85 -3.12 -13.56
CA ALA A 533 18.01 -2.42 -13.00
C ALA A 533 17.62 -1.31 -12.01
N ASN A 534 18.53 -1.02 -11.07
CA ASN A 534 18.64 0.25 -10.33
C ASN A 534 17.31 0.84 -9.84
N GLY A 535 16.53 0.07 -9.07
CA GLY A 535 15.31 0.57 -8.41
C GLY A 535 14.10 0.80 -9.31
N SER A 536 14.19 0.51 -10.62
CA SER A 536 13.01 0.52 -11.50
C SER A 536 12.17 -0.73 -11.26
N ILE A 537 11.09 -0.59 -10.51
CA ILE A 537 10.17 -1.69 -10.19
C ILE A 537 9.34 -2.01 -11.44
N PRO A 538 9.42 -3.24 -11.99
CA PRO A 538 8.63 -3.62 -13.16
C PRO A 538 7.16 -3.66 -12.81
N LYS A 539 6.33 -3.12 -13.71
CA LYS A 539 4.90 -3.37 -13.69
C LYS A 539 4.59 -4.45 -14.70
N SER A 540 4.06 -5.58 -14.21
CA SER A 540 3.59 -6.66 -15.06
C SER A 540 2.21 -7.11 -14.60
N ASN A 541 1.30 -7.29 -15.55
CA ASN A 541 0.01 -7.93 -15.34
C ASN A 541 0.00 -9.39 -15.81
N SER A 542 1.14 -9.88 -16.33
CA SER A 542 1.28 -11.27 -16.73
C SER A 542 1.05 -12.20 -15.54
N THR A 543 0.60 -13.42 -15.86
CA THR A 543 0.32 -14.45 -14.86
C THR A 543 1.03 -15.73 -15.22
N VAL A 544 1.83 -16.24 -14.29
CA VAL A 544 2.35 -17.61 -14.30
C VAL A 544 1.54 -18.40 -13.27
N ARG A 545 0.82 -19.41 -13.75
CA ARG A 545 -0.06 -20.26 -12.95
C ARG A 545 0.33 -21.74 -13.06
N PHE A 546 0.51 -22.36 -11.91
CA PHE A 546 0.65 -23.80 -11.72
C PHE A 546 -0.68 -24.36 -11.22
N GLY A 547 -1.58 -24.64 -12.16
CA GLY A 547 -2.97 -25.04 -11.94
C GLY A 547 -3.87 -24.59 -13.10
N GLY A 548 -4.97 -25.32 -13.34
CA GLY A 548 -5.80 -25.13 -14.53
C GLY A 548 -6.43 -23.74 -14.71
N TYR A 549 -6.79 -23.38 -15.96
CA TYR A 549 -7.57 -22.18 -16.30
C TYR A 549 -9.09 -22.38 -16.12
N GLU A 550 -9.81 -21.27 -15.97
CA GLU A 550 -11.27 -21.23 -15.92
C GLU A 550 -11.90 -21.80 -17.21
N GLY A 551 -13.07 -22.44 -17.11
CA GLY A 551 -13.84 -22.97 -18.23
C GLY A 551 -13.36 -24.27 -18.90
N VAL A 552 -12.08 -24.67 -18.82
CA VAL A 552 -11.57 -25.81 -19.63
C VAL A 552 -11.25 -27.07 -18.80
N ASN A 553 -10.76 -26.95 -17.56
CA ASN A 553 -10.22 -28.10 -16.79
C ASN A 553 -10.70 -28.13 -15.32
N TRP A 554 -12.02 -28.11 -15.10
CA TRP A 554 -12.62 -28.13 -13.76
C TRP A 554 -12.54 -29.54 -13.14
N GLY A 555 -12.28 -29.61 -11.83
CA GLY A 555 -12.45 -30.82 -11.02
C GLY A 555 -11.42 -31.95 -11.14
N LYS A 556 -10.31 -31.79 -11.87
CA LYS A 556 -9.32 -32.87 -12.09
C LYS A 556 -7.88 -32.34 -12.03
N THR A 557 -7.20 -32.46 -10.90
CA THR A 557 -5.92 -31.76 -10.75
C THR A 557 -4.98 -32.48 -9.78
N GLY A 558 -3.87 -32.99 -10.32
CA GLY A 558 -2.77 -33.51 -9.53
C GLY A 558 -1.96 -32.40 -8.86
N TYR A 559 -1.10 -32.80 -7.93
CA TYR A 559 -0.21 -31.91 -7.17
C TYR A 559 1.08 -31.65 -7.95
N ILE A 560 1.52 -30.39 -8.08
CA ILE A 560 2.75 -30.02 -8.81
C ILE A 560 3.88 -29.76 -7.82
N THR A 561 5.02 -30.42 -7.99
CA THR A 561 6.27 -30.11 -7.28
C THR A 561 7.31 -29.62 -8.28
N GLY A 562 7.62 -28.33 -8.27
CA GLY A 562 8.58 -27.73 -9.20
C GLY A 562 9.75 -27.09 -8.47
N THR A 563 10.97 -27.29 -8.97
CA THR A 563 12.16 -26.54 -8.51
C THR A 563 12.78 -25.80 -9.68
N PHE A 564 13.01 -24.50 -9.51
CA PHE A 564 13.68 -23.62 -10.45
C PHE A 564 14.98 -23.10 -9.84
N THR A 565 16.10 -23.31 -10.52
CA THR A 565 17.43 -22.89 -10.05
C THR A 565 18.10 -22.04 -11.11
N ALA A 566 18.65 -20.89 -10.71
CA ALA A 566 19.51 -20.05 -11.54
C ALA A 566 20.54 -19.32 -10.66
N ASP A 567 21.51 -18.64 -11.25
CA ASP A 567 22.41 -17.77 -10.47
C ASP A 567 21.59 -16.63 -9.82
N ARG A 568 20.67 -16.03 -10.58
CA ARG A 568 19.74 -14.99 -10.11
C ARG A 568 18.29 -15.27 -10.52
N VAL A 569 17.34 -15.03 -9.63
CA VAL A 569 15.91 -15.18 -9.92
C VAL A 569 15.20 -13.83 -9.78
N TYR A 570 14.38 -13.48 -10.77
CA TYR A 570 13.60 -12.24 -10.82
C TYR A 570 12.12 -12.58 -10.99
N ILE A 571 11.26 -12.12 -10.07
CA ILE A 571 9.82 -12.37 -10.11
C ILE A 571 9.03 -11.06 -10.00
N THR A 572 8.16 -10.82 -10.99
CA THR A 572 7.18 -9.73 -10.98
C THR A 572 5.79 -10.28 -11.37
N GLY A 573 4.77 -9.44 -11.46
CA GLY A 573 3.43 -9.83 -11.90
C GLY A 573 2.79 -10.90 -11.02
N ASN A 574 1.91 -11.72 -11.58
CA ASN A 574 1.12 -12.67 -10.79
C ASN A 574 1.73 -14.06 -10.80
N MET A 575 2.00 -14.60 -9.61
CA MET A 575 2.41 -16.00 -9.41
C MET A 575 1.28 -16.74 -8.68
N MET A 576 0.74 -17.79 -9.30
CA MET A 576 -0.45 -18.47 -8.76
C MET A 576 -0.30 -19.99 -8.72
N THR A 577 -0.90 -20.61 -7.69
CA THR A 577 -1.20 -22.05 -7.67
C THR A 577 -2.71 -22.28 -7.65
N GLY A 578 -3.14 -23.48 -8.06
CA GLY A 578 -4.56 -23.84 -8.10
C GLY A 578 -5.31 -23.23 -9.28
N ASN A 579 -6.65 -23.31 -9.24
CA ASN A 579 -7.53 -22.80 -10.30
C ASN A 579 -8.60 -21.85 -9.73
N GLY A 580 -9.27 -21.09 -10.60
CA GLY A 580 -10.28 -20.11 -10.19
C GLY A 580 -11.55 -20.72 -9.57
N ALA A 581 -11.84 -22.00 -9.84
CA ALA A 581 -13.01 -22.70 -9.33
C ALA A 581 -12.80 -23.28 -7.90
N GLN A 582 -11.62 -23.06 -7.31
CA GLN A 582 -11.23 -23.61 -6.01
C GLN A 582 -11.21 -25.15 -5.94
N THR A 583 -11.15 -25.82 -7.10
CA THR A 583 -11.09 -27.28 -7.19
C THR A 583 -9.70 -27.80 -7.58
N GLY A 584 -8.73 -26.89 -7.76
CA GLY A 584 -7.42 -27.19 -8.32
C GLY A 584 -6.53 -27.98 -7.35
N GLY A 585 -5.47 -28.59 -7.87
CA GLY A 585 -4.47 -29.32 -7.10
C GLY A 585 -3.49 -28.33 -6.50
N GLY A 586 -2.92 -28.66 -5.34
CA GLY A 586 -1.91 -27.82 -4.70
C GLY A 586 -0.59 -27.86 -5.46
N ALA A 587 0.33 -26.98 -5.09
CA ALA A 587 1.69 -27.01 -5.61
C ALA A 587 2.74 -26.68 -4.54
N THR A 588 3.89 -27.32 -4.62
CA THR A 588 5.12 -26.92 -3.95
C THR A 588 6.09 -26.38 -5.00
N LEU A 589 6.41 -25.08 -4.94
CA LEU A 589 7.31 -24.43 -5.88
C LEU A 589 8.53 -23.90 -5.14
N ASN A 590 9.72 -24.34 -5.55
CA ASN A 590 10.98 -23.88 -4.99
C ASN A 590 11.71 -23.00 -6.01
N PHE A 591 12.08 -21.79 -5.60
CA PHE A 591 12.87 -20.85 -6.39
C PHE A 591 14.22 -20.68 -5.71
N VAL A 592 15.28 -21.06 -6.41
CA VAL A 592 16.64 -21.10 -5.89
C VAL A 592 17.51 -20.14 -6.69
N GLY A 593 17.98 -19.08 -6.03
CA GLY A 593 19.02 -18.19 -6.54
C GLY A 593 20.35 -18.54 -5.88
N ALA A 594 21.39 -18.81 -6.67
CA ALA A 594 22.72 -19.02 -6.08
C ALA A 594 23.22 -17.73 -5.41
N THR A 595 23.08 -16.59 -6.10
CA THR A 595 23.49 -15.28 -5.61
C THR A 595 22.31 -14.45 -5.08
N GLU A 596 21.19 -14.36 -5.79
CA GLU A 596 20.09 -13.49 -5.36
C GLU A 596 18.71 -13.90 -5.88
N ILE A 597 17.69 -13.54 -5.11
CA ILE A 597 16.29 -13.55 -5.52
C ILE A 597 15.73 -12.14 -5.39
N ASN A 598 15.17 -11.60 -6.47
CA ASN A 598 14.55 -10.29 -6.49
C ASN A 598 13.06 -10.41 -6.86
N ILE A 599 12.20 -9.91 -5.97
CA ILE A 599 10.75 -9.92 -6.11
C ILE A 599 10.28 -8.47 -6.04
N ALA A 600 9.66 -7.97 -7.10
CA ALA A 600 9.24 -6.58 -7.15
C ALA A 600 7.94 -6.41 -7.95
N GLY A 601 6.97 -5.70 -7.37
CA GLY A 601 5.66 -5.50 -8.02
C GLY A 601 4.93 -6.81 -8.27
N ALA A 602 5.09 -7.80 -7.38
CA ALA A 602 4.59 -9.16 -7.55
C ALA A 602 3.39 -9.45 -6.65
N THR A 603 2.45 -10.25 -7.15
CA THR A 603 1.32 -10.75 -6.36
C THR A 603 1.32 -12.27 -6.38
N PHE A 604 1.50 -12.88 -5.22
CA PHE A 604 1.47 -14.32 -5.02
C PHE A 604 0.11 -14.76 -4.49
N LYS A 605 -0.50 -15.75 -5.14
CA LYS A 605 -1.80 -16.31 -4.75
C LYS A 605 -1.79 -17.83 -4.76
N ASN A 606 -1.78 -18.43 -3.58
CA ASN A 606 -2.11 -19.84 -3.42
C ASN A 606 -3.63 -19.98 -3.30
N LEU A 607 -4.31 -20.25 -4.42
CA LEU A 607 -5.77 -20.31 -4.45
C LEU A 607 -6.28 -21.60 -3.78
N LYS A 608 -7.42 -21.50 -3.08
CA LYS A 608 -8.05 -22.60 -2.35
C LYS A 608 -8.18 -23.85 -3.24
N THR A 609 -7.88 -25.01 -2.67
CA THR A 609 -8.04 -26.33 -3.29
C THR A 609 -9.10 -27.12 -2.51
N THR A 610 -9.44 -28.33 -2.94
CA THR A 610 -10.38 -29.19 -2.19
C THR A 610 -9.82 -29.63 -0.83
N SER A 611 -8.52 -29.94 -0.74
CA SER A 611 -7.86 -30.46 0.47
C SER A 611 -6.32 -30.35 0.50
N GLN A 612 -5.69 -29.71 -0.48
CA GLN A 612 -4.23 -29.72 -0.68
C GLN A 612 -3.60 -28.35 -0.42
N ASN A 613 -2.62 -28.31 0.48
CA ASN A 613 -1.89 -27.07 0.81
C ASN A 613 -0.85 -26.74 -0.27
N SER A 614 -0.70 -25.47 -0.61
CA SER A 614 0.32 -24.99 -1.54
C SER A 614 1.43 -24.26 -0.81
N TYR A 615 2.67 -24.44 -1.25
CA TYR A 615 3.84 -23.85 -0.65
C TYR A 615 4.72 -23.24 -1.74
N MET A 616 5.25 -22.04 -1.47
CA MET A 616 6.30 -21.45 -2.30
C MET A 616 7.50 -21.14 -1.43
N THR A 617 8.66 -21.64 -1.82
CA THR A 617 9.92 -21.49 -1.08
C THR A 617 10.90 -20.69 -1.92
N PHE A 618 11.51 -19.67 -1.31
CA PHE A 618 12.53 -18.81 -1.92
C PHE A 618 13.85 -19.02 -1.17
N MET A 619 14.87 -19.51 -1.87
CA MET A 619 16.17 -19.85 -1.29
C MET A 619 17.29 -19.09 -2.00
N ALA A 620 17.95 -18.20 -1.28
CA ALA A 620 19.18 -17.57 -1.72
C ALA A 620 20.34 -18.27 -1.00
N LEU A 621 21.05 -19.17 -1.71
CA LEU A 621 21.96 -20.13 -1.08
C LEU A 621 23.25 -19.49 -0.56
N GLY A 622 23.75 -18.46 -1.25
CA GLY A 622 25.03 -17.86 -0.92
C GLY A 622 26.20 -18.63 -1.50
N ASP A 623 27.29 -17.91 -1.70
CA ASP A 623 28.61 -18.50 -1.55
C ASP A 623 28.96 -18.57 -0.05
N SER A 624 30.14 -19.11 0.26
CA SER A 624 30.68 -19.19 1.63
C SER A 624 30.84 -17.82 2.33
N SER A 625 30.58 -16.69 1.65
CA SER A 625 30.64 -15.36 2.24
C SER A 625 29.31 -14.87 2.85
N GLY A 626 28.23 -15.65 2.74
CA GLY A 626 26.90 -15.25 3.24
C GLY A 626 26.27 -14.09 2.46
N SER A 627 26.76 -13.84 1.23
CA SER A 627 26.41 -12.68 0.42
C SER A 627 25.03 -12.73 -0.22
N ALA A 628 24.37 -13.90 -0.24
CA ALA A 628 23.14 -14.05 -0.99
C ALA A 628 21.95 -13.36 -0.34
N LYS A 629 21.15 -12.73 -1.19
CA LYS A 629 20.07 -11.81 -0.78
C LYS A 629 18.74 -12.17 -1.40
N ILE A 630 17.70 -12.08 -0.60
CA ILE A 630 16.30 -12.06 -1.03
C ILE A 630 15.82 -10.62 -0.87
N ASN A 631 15.57 -9.94 -1.98
CA ASN A 631 15.01 -8.59 -1.97
C ASN A 631 13.54 -8.67 -2.41
N VAL A 632 12.62 -8.23 -1.57
CA VAL A 632 11.18 -8.20 -1.85
C VAL A 632 10.66 -6.77 -1.69
N SER A 633 9.99 -6.25 -2.72
CA SER A 633 9.42 -4.91 -2.66
C SER A 633 8.06 -4.80 -3.34
N GLN A 634 7.18 -3.95 -2.81
CA GLN A 634 5.86 -3.65 -3.41
C GLN A 634 5.10 -4.92 -3.84
N SER A 635 5.04 -5.89 -2.95
CA SER A 635 4.54 -7.23 -3.27
C SER A 635 3.52 -7.70 -2.25
N ASP A 636 2.58 -8.53 -2.71
CA ASP A 636 1.50 -9.05 -1.90
C ASP A 636 1.49 -10.58 -1.91
N PHE A 637 1.31 -11.19 -0.73
CA PHE A 637 1.25 -12.64 -0.57
C PHE A 637 -0.12 -13.04 -0.02
N TYR A 638 -0.80 -13.98 -0.66
CA TYR A 638 -2.11 -14.49 -0.26
C TYR A 638 -2.15 -16.02 -0.29
N ASP A 639 -2.66 -16.65 0.77
CA ASP A 639 -2.94 -18.08 0.79
C ASP A 639 -4.38 -18.37 1.22
N TRP A 640 -5.04 -19.27 0.49
CA TRP A 640 -6.34 -19.82 0.84
C TRP A 640 -6.32 -21.36 0.96
N THR A 641 -5.12 -21.95 0.99
CA THR A 641 -4.94 -23.41 1.00
C THR A 641 -4.63 -23.98 2.39
N GLY A 642 -4.27 -23.12 3.35
CA GLY A 642 -3.66 -23.53 4.62
C GLY A 642 -2.16 -23.80 4.50
N GLY A 643 -1.57 -23.44 3.35
CA GLY A 643 -0.15 -23.54 3.08
C GLY A 643 0.60 -22.25 3.40
N GLY A 644 1.68 -21.96 2.67
CA GLY A 644 2.55 -20.87 3.08
C GLY A 644 3.71 -20.51 2.17
N TYR A 645 4.54 -19.62 2.70
CA TYR A 645 5.70 -19.05 2.03
C TYR A 645 6.92 -19.16 2.94
N ASP A 646 7.97 -19.78 2.42
CA ASP A 646 9.21 -20.00 3.15
C ASP A 646 10.33 -19.18 2.47
N PHE A 647 11.12 -18.46 3.26
CA PHE A 647 12.26 -17.66 2.83
C PHE A 647 13.52 -18.14 3.55
N THR A 648 14.59 -18.43 2.80
CA THR A 648 15.87 -18.89 3.35
C THR A 648 17.01 -18.13 2.70
N GLY A 649 17.71 -17.31 3.49
CA GLY A 649 18.79 -16.40 3.05
C GLY A 649 18.58 -15.00 3.64
N ASN A 650 19.58 -14.12 3.55
CA ASN A 650 19.46 -12.76 4.06
C ASN A 650 18.36 -11.99 3.30
N GLY A 651 17.36 -11.48 4.02
CA GLY A 651 16.14 -10.93 3.44
C GLY A 651 15.94 -9.45 3.70
N VAL A 652 15.55 -8.69 2.67
CA VAL A 652 15.10 -7.30 2.77
C VAL A 652 13.71 -7.18 2.16
N PHE A 653 12.75 -6.67 2.93
CA PHE A 653 11.35 -6.55 2.56
C PHE A 653 10.91 -5.09 2.73
N ASP A 654 10.51 -4.41 1.66
CA ASP A 654 10.04 -3.03 1.70
C ASP A 654 8.67 -2.88 1.03
N SER A 655 7.69 -2.36 1.77
CA SER A 655 6.33 -2.14 1.25
C SER A 655 5.67 -3.45 0.82
N VAL A 656 5.73 -4.46 1.69
CA VAL A 656 5.19 -5.81 1.46
C VAL A 656 3.94 -6.04 2.30
N ASN A 657 2.92 -6.68 1.71
CA ASN A 657 1.72 -7.10 2.42
C ASN A 657 1.69 -8.63 2.57
N PHE A 658 1.86 -9.09 3.81
CA PHE A 658 1.68 -10.49 4.18
C PHE A 658 0.25 -10.71 4.67
N ASN A 659 -0.61 -11.27 3.80
CA ASN A 659 -1.97 -11.63 4.15
C ASN A 659 -2.02 -13.00 4.84
N LYS A 660 -3.21 -13.54 5.11
CA LYS A 660 -3.38 -14.81 5.81
C LYS A 660 -2.62 -15.97 5.14
N ALA A 661 -1.52 -16.40 5.74
CA ALA A 661 -0.77 -17.62 5.40
C ALA A 661 0.14 -18.08 6.55
N TYR A 662 0.86 -19.19 6.35
CA TYR A 662 2.04 -19.52 7.14
C TYR A 662 3.29 -18.92 6.48
N TYR A 663 4.11 -18.21 7.26
CA TYR A 663 5.35 -17.59 6.79
C TYR A 663 6.52 -18.06 7.65
N LYS A 664 7.58 -18.56 7.02
CA LYS A 664 8.82 -18.91 7.71
C LYS A 664 10.00 -18.17 7.10
N PHE A 665 10.74 -17.48 7.95
CA PHE A 665 12.00 -16.84 7.62
C PHE A 665 13.11 -17.64 8.31
N GLN A 666 13.77 -18.51 7.55
CA GLN A 666 14.55 -19.64 8.06
C GLN A 666 16.06 -19.37 8.14
N GLY A 667 16.77 -20.12 8.98
CA GLY A 667 18.22 -19.99 9.16
C GLY A 667 18.58 -19.01 10.26
N THR A 668 19.24 -19.51 11.31
CA THR A 668 19.61 -18.76 12.52
C THR A 668 20.68 -17.70 12.28
N GLU A 669 21.51 -17.89 11.25
CA GLU A 669 22.56 -16.94 10.85
C GLU A 669 22.06 -15.87 9.87
N ASN A 670 20.84 -16.01 9.34
CA ASN A 670 20.28 -15.04 8.40
C ASN A 670 19.79 -13.79 9.13
N SER A 671 19.80 -12.67 8.42
CA SER A 671 19.19 -11.42 8.85
C SER A 671 18.00 -11.06 7.97
N TYR A 672 16.90 -10.65 8.61
CA TYR A 672 15.65 -10.27 7.97
C TYR A 672 15.28 -8.85 8.35
N ASN A 673 15.24 -7.95 7.37
CA ASN A 673 14.91 -6.54 7.57
C ASN A 673 13.58 -6.22 6.85
N PHE A 674 12.61 -5.72 7.60
CA PHE A 674 11.27 -5.36 7.11
C PHE A 674 11.05 -3.87 7.30
N LYS A 675 10.57 -3.21 6.25
CA LYS A 675 10.25 -1.78 6.25
C LYS A 675 8.90 -1.56 5.60
N ASN A 676 8.09 -0.65 6.15
CA ASN A 676 6.76 -0.31 5.59
C ASN A 676 5.89 -1.55 5.32
N THR A 677 6.02 -2.60 6.14
CA THR A 677 5.46 -3.93 5.87
C THR A 677 4.18 -4.13 6.67
N ASN A 678 3.15 -4.72 6.07
CA ASN A 678 1.91 -5.06 6.76
C ASN A 678 1.83 -6.57 6.96
N PHE A 679 1.89 -7.00 8.22
CA PHE A 679 1.65 -8.38 8.65
C PHE A 679 0.20 -8.47 9.12
N LEU A 680 -0.71 -8.74 8.18
CA LEU A 680 -2.16 -8.56 8.39
C LEU A 680 -2.80 -9.73 9.18
N ALA A 681 -2.47 -10.96 8.82
CA ALA A 681 -2.98 -12.17 9.47
C ALA A 681 -2.08 -13.36 9.13
N GLY A 682 -1.96 -14.36 10.01
CA GLY A 682 -1.20 -15.57 9.70
C GLY A 682 -0.41 -16.14 10.88
N ASN A 683 0.56 -16.98 10.55
CA ASN A 683 1.53 -17.51 11.49
C ASN A 683 2.93 -17.21 10.95
N PHE A 684 3.69 -16.39 11.67
CA PHE A 684 5.00 -15.90 11.29
C PHE A 684 6.06 -16.50 12.19
N LYS A 685 7.06 -17.16 11.61
CA LYS A 685 8.21 -17.68 12.34
C LYS A 685 9.50 -17.08 11.77
N PHE A 686 10.24 -16.36 12.60
CA PHE A 686 11.52 -15.73 12.27
C PHE A 686 12.65 -16.41 13.02
N GLN A 687 13.49 -17.18 12.31
CA GLN A 687 14.61 -17.91 12.90
C GLN A 687 15.89 -17.08 13.02
N GLY A 688 16.07 -16.12 12.12
CA GLY A 688 17.25 -15.25 12.06
C GLY A 688 17.03 -13.89 12.73
N LYS A 689 18.09 -13.09 12.84
CA LYS A 689 18.04 -11.73 13.40
C LYS A 689 17.01 -10.89 12.63
N THR A 690 16.01 -10.36 13.34
CA THR A 690 14.89 -9.65 12.71
C THR A 690 14.87 -8.16 13.06
N THR A 691 14.87 -7.31 12.05
CA THR A 691 14.64 -5.86 12.18
C THR A 691 13.31 -5.52 11.51
N ILE A 692 12.41 -4.83 12.21
CA ILE A 692 11.16 -4.34 11.65
C ILE A 692 11.09 -2.82 11.88
N GLU A 693 10.71 -2.09 10.84
CA GLU A 693 10.62 -0.64 10.87
C GLU A 693 9.34 -0.14 10.18
N LYS A 694 8.64 0.83 10.79
CA LYS A 694 7.48 1.54 10.22
C LYS A 694 6.40 0.59 9.70
N SER A 695 6.21 -0.53 10.38
CA SER A 695 5.39 -1.64 9.93
C SER A 695 4.17 -1.84 10.83
N VAL A 696 3.21 -2.64 10.36
CA VAL A 696 1.99 -2.97 11.12
C VAL A 696 1.94 -4.47 11.34
N LEU A 697 1.87 -4.89 12.60
CA LEU A 697 1.71 -6.27 13.02
C LEU A 697 0.31 -6.44 13.60
N SER A 698 -0.53 -7.29 13.01
CA SER A 698 -1.95 -7.45 13.37
C SER A 698 -2.29 -8.87 13.83
N ASP A 699 -3.59 -9.19 13.97
CA ASP A 699 -4.13 -10.41 14.59
C ASP A 699 -3.57 -11.73 14.04
N ALA A 700 -2.39 -12.09 14.52
CA ALA A 700 -1.59 -13.23 14.06
C ALA A 700 -0.72 -13.80 15.19
N SER A 701 -0.10 -14.94 14.90
CA SER A 701 0.90 -15.55 15.76
C SER A 701 2.29 -15.23 15.23
N TYR A 702 3.16 -14.69 16.08
CA TYR A 702 4.53 -14.33 15.76
C TYR A 702 5.48 -15.06 16.69
N THR A 703 6.51 -15.70 16.12
CA THR A 703 7.59 -16.33 16.87
C THR A 703 8.93 -15.81 16.38
N PHE A 704 9.69 -15.19 17.28
CA PHE A 704 11.01 -14.64 17.02
C PHE A 704 12.06 -15.48 17.77
N ASP A 705 12.86 -16.24 17.03
CA ASP A 705 13.93 -17.11 17.56
C ASP A 705 15.34 -16.50 17.34
N GLY A 706 15.47 -15.45 16.52
CA GLY A 706 16.75 -14.82 16.20
C GLY A 706 17.32 -14.01 17.37
N THR A 707 18.65 -13.88 17.44
CA THR A 707 19.32 -13.01 18.40
C THR A 707 19.24 -11.55 17.95
N ASN A 708 19.06 -10.62 18.89
CA ASN A 708 19.10 -9.18 18.67
C ASN A 708 18.00 -8.61 17.76
N ASN A 709 16.72 -8.89 18.07
CA ASN A 709 15.61 -8.34 17.28
C ASN A 709 15.40 -6.84 17.59
N THR A 710 15.01 -6.07 16.59
CA THR A 710 14.80 -4.62 16.74
C THR A 710 13.52 -4.19 16.02
N PHE A 711 12.70 -3.39 16.70
CA PHE A 711 11.41 -2.91 16.24
C PHE A 711 11.35 -1.39 16.41
N THR A 712 11.10 -0.66 15.32
CA THR A 712 11.17 0.81 15.32
C THR A 712 10.00 1.46 14.59
N GLU A 713 9.27 2.35 15.24
CA GLU A 713 8.08 3.03 14.67
C GLU A 713 6.98 2.05 14.20
N ASP A 714 6.89 0.86 14.81
CA ASP A 714 5.92 -0.17 14.44
C ASP A 714 4.61 -0.06 15.23
N LYS A 715 3.53 -0.57 14.62
CA LYS A 715 2.22 -0.71 15.26
C LYS A 715 1.93 -2.18 15.54
N PHE A 716 2.01 -2.57 16.80
CA PHE A 716 1.58 -3.88 17.28
C PHE A 716 0.11 -3.81 17.66
N ASN A 717 -0.74 -4.30 16.79
CA ASN A 717 -2.14 -4.55 17.13
C ASN A 717 -2.24 -5.91 17.85
N ASN A 718 -3.47 -6.31 18.18
CA ASN A 718 -3.75 -7.60 18.80
C ASN A 718 -3.04 -8.77 18.08
N GLY A 719 -2.74 -9.84 18.82
CA GLY A 719 -1.95 -10.97 18.34
C GLY A 719 -1.24 -11.71 19.48
N SER A 720 -0.50 -12.77 19.14
CA SER A 720 0.36 -13.52 20.07
C SER A 720 1.82 -13.40 19.64
N PHE A 721 2.65 -12.76 20.44
CA PHE A 721 4.05 -12.48 20.16
C PHE A 721 4.94 -13.26 21.12
N ASN A 722 5.69 -14.23 20.59
CA ASN A 722 6.56 -15.11 21.37
C ASN A 722 8.02 -14.88 20.99
N PHE A 723 8.84 -14.47 21.94
CA PHE A 723 10.29 -14.29 21.80
C PHE A 723 10.98 -15.42 22.58
N SER A 724 11.61 -16.36 21.87
CA SER A 724 11.88 -17.71 22.41
C SER A 724 13.33 -18.04 22.72
N HIS A 725 14.29 -17.13 22.51
CA HIS A 725 15.71 -17.48 22.57
C HIS A 725 16.44 -16.76 23.71
N ALA A 726 16.93 -17.52 24.70
CA ALA A 726 17.41 -16.99 25.98
C ALA A 726 18.56 -15.96 25.89
N GLU A 727 19.37 -15.98 24.82
CA GLU A 727 20.43 -14.98 24.58
C GLU A 727 19.93 -13.74 23.80
N GLN A 728 18.63 -13.61 23.53
CA GLN A 728 18.04 -12.47 22.82
C GLN A 728 18.24 -11.17 23.59
N THR A 729 18.60 -10.12 22.86
CA THR A 729 18.39 -8.74 23.32
C THR A 729 17.41 -8.05 22.38
N ASP A 730 16.19 -7.79 22.86
CA ASP A 730 15.16 -7.18 22.01
C ASP A 730 15.07 -5.68 22.29
N ALA A 731 15.01 -4.87 21.22
CA ALA A 731 14.88 -3.42 21.32
C ALA A 731 13.61 -2.94 20.63
N PHE A 732 12.80 -2.15 21.35
CA PHE A 732 11.56 -1.57 20.86
C PHE A 732 11.63 -0.04 20.99
N ASN A 733 11.73 0.66 19.86
CA ASN A 733 11.86 2.11 19.81
C ASN A 733 10.65 2.77 19.13
N ASN A 734 9.99 3.72 19.79
CA ASN A 734 8.90 4.52 19.21
C ASN A 734 7.71 3.71 18.67
N ASN A 735 7.41 2.53 19.24
CA ASN A 735 6.31 1.68 18.79
C ASN A 735 4.99 1.99 19.50
N SER A 736 3.88 1.57 18.92
CA SER A 736 2.56 1.57 19.59
C SER A 736 2.04 0.14 19.78
N PHE A 737 1.74 -0.23 21.03
CA PHE A 737 1.14 -1.51 21.40
C PHE A 737 -0.35 -1.33 21.70
N ASN A 738 -1.23 -1.76 20.79
CA ASN A 738 -2.68 -1.56 20.88
C ASN A 738 -3.43 -2.76 21.47
N GLY A 739 -2.73 -3.84 21.81
CA GLY A 739 -3.31 -5.06 22.37
C GLY A 739 -2.41 -6.27 22.13
N GLY A 740 -2.91 -7.46 22.48
CA GLY A 740 -2.21 -8.74 22.26
C GLY A 740 -1.52 -9.32 23.50
N SER A 741 -0.90 -10.48 23.34
CA SER A 741 -0.13 -11.18 24.37
C SER A 741 1.32 -11.31 23.95
N PHE A 742 2.24 -10.84 24.78
CA PHE A 742 3.67 -10.83 24.54
C PHE A 742 4.35 -11.71 25.58
N SER A 743 5.10 -12.72 25.13
CA SER A 743 5.85 -13.64 25.98
C SER A 743 7.33 -13.59 25.62
N PHE A 744 8.18 -13.25 26.60
CA PHE A 744 9.61 -13.05 26.42
C PHE A 744 10.44 -14.09 27.19
N ASN A 745 11.31 -14.77 26.45
CA ASN A 745 12.42 -15.59 26.93
C ASN A 745 13.72 -15.03 26.35
N ALA A 746 14.17 -13.89 26.90
CA ALA A 746 15.29 -13.12 26.38
C ALA A 746 16.27 -12.75 27.51
N LYS A 747 17.52 -12.47 27.17
CA LYS A 747 18.54 -12.00 28.13
C LYS A 747 18.20 -10.62 28.68
N GLN A 748 17.69 -9.76 27.79
CA GLN A 748 17.32 -8.39 28.09
C GLN A 748 16.30 -7.86 27.07
N VAL A 749 15.34 -7.05 27.53
CA VAL A 749 14.42 -6.32 26.64
C VAL A 749 14.47 -4.83 26.97
N ASN A 750 14.62 -3.99 25.96
CA ASN A 750 14.70 -2.54 26.10
C ASN A 750 13.58 -1.86 25.32
N PHE A 751 12.81 -1.03 26.01
CA PHE A 751 11.77 -0.18 25.45
C PHE A 751 12.22 1.29 25.56
N SER A 752 12.03 2.05 24.48
CA SER A 752 12.28 3.49 24.43
C SER A 752 11.22 4.22 23.59
N GLY A 753 10.54 5.22 24.15
CA GLY A 753 9.60 6.09 23.44
C GLY A 753 8.30 5.41 22.97
N ASN A 754 7.91 4.27 23.54
CA ASN A 754 6.74 3.51 23.10
C ASN A 754 5.45 3.96 23.80
N SER A 755 4.31 3.68 23.16
CA SER A 755 2.97 3.86 23.73
C SER A 755 2.27 2.52 23.91
N PHE A 756 1.94 2.16 25.14
CA PHE A 756 1.22 0.93 25.50
C PHE A 756 -0.26 1.23 25.76
N ASN A 757 -1.12 0.96 24.79
CA ASN A 757 -2.57 1.18 24.83
C ASN A 757 -3.38 -0.06 25.25
N GLY A 758 -2.70 -1.17 25.56
CA GLY A 758 -3.28 -2.43 25.98
C GLY A 758 -2.28 -3.58 25.85
N GLY A 759 -2.73 -4.78 26.23
CA GLY A 759 -1.97 -6.03 26.06
C GLY A 759 -1.38 -6.60 27.35
N VAL A 760 -1.03 -7.88 27.29
CA VAL A 760 -0.46 -8.64 28.40
C VAL A 760 0.99 -8.96 28.08
N PHE A 761 1.92 -8.49 28.91
CA PHE A 761 3.36 -8.65 28.74
C PHE A 761 3.90 -9.59 29.82
N ASN A 762 4.53 -10.68 29.41
CA ASN A 762 5.08 -11.71 30.29
C ASN A 762 6.58 -11.86 30.06
N PHE A 763 7.35 -11.53 31.09
CA PHE A 763 8.80 -11.48 31.13
C PHE A 763 9.38 -12.53 32.10
N ASN A 764 8.61 -13.54 32.55
CA ASN A 764 9.06 -14.46 33.60
C ASN A 764 10.40 -15.17 33.32
N ASN A 765 10.77 -15.34 32.04
CA ASN A 765 12.06 -15.91 31.62
C ASN A 765 13.06 -14.85 31.12
N THR A 766 12.87 -13.58 31.50
CA THR A 766 13.67 -12.44 31.07
C THR A 766 14.23 -11.71 32.30
N PRO A 767 15.55 -11.79 32.59
CA PRO A 767 16.12 -11.24 33.82
C PRO A 767 16.10 -9.70 33.93
N LYS A 768 16.21 -9.00 32.80
CA LYS A 768 16.35 -7.52 32.75
C LYS A 768 15.40 -6.91 31.73
N VAL A 769 14.60 -5.94 32.16
CA VAL A 769 13.75 -5.14 31.26
C VAL A 769 13.93 -3.66 31.60
N SER A 770 14.09 -2.81 30.59
CA SER A 770 14.18 -1.35 30.78
C SER A 770 13.16 -0.58 29.94
N PHE A 771 12.67 0.53 30.49
CA PHE A 771 11.72 1.45 29.87
C PHE A 771 12.27 2.88 29.96
N THR A 772 12.16 3.66 28.88
CA THR A 772 12.66 5.04 28.77
C THR A 772 11.67 5.86 27.96
N ASP A 773 11.19 7.00 28.47
CA ASP A 773 10.20 7.85 27.77
C ASP A 773 8.94 7.10 27.28
N ASP A 774 8.60 5.97 27.91
CA ASP A 774 7.45 5.14 27.54
C ASP A 774 6.15 5.59 28.22
N THR A 775 5.03 5.55 27.51
CA THR A 775 3.70 5.90 28.05
C THR A 775 2.80 4.67 28.10
N PHE A 776 2.27 4.34 29.27
CA PHE A 776 1.33 3.26 29.52
C PHE A 776 -0.09 3.80 29.71
N ASN A 777 -0.95 3.65 28.71
CA ASN A 777 -2.38 3.94 28.81
C ASN A 777 -3.10 2.69 29.36
N VAL A 778 -3.12 2.58 30.68
CA VAL A 778 -3.59 1.39 31.40
C VAL A 778 -5.11 1.27 31.31
N ASN A 779 -5.58 0.08 30.95
CA ASN A 779 -6.97 -0.36 31.00
C ASN A 779 -7.09 -1.69 31.77
N ASN A 780 -8.30 -2.23 31.97
CA ASN A 780 -8.47 -3.48 32.73
C ASN A 780 -7.82 -4.73 32.13
N GLN A 781 -7.40 -4.72 30.86
CA GLN A 781 -6.75 -5.84 30.20
C GLN A 781 -5.22 -5.75 30.25
N PHE A 782 -4.67 -4.56 30.49
CA PHE A 782 -3.22 -4.35 30.52
C PHE A 782 -2.59 -5.14 31.68
N LYS A 783 -1.44 -5.81 31.49
CA LYS A 783 -0.70 -6.47 32.59
C LYS A 783 0.78 -6.57 32.28
N ILE A 784 1.64 -6.31 33.26
CA ILE A 784 3.08 -6.61 33.19
C ILE A 784 3.44 -7.66 34.23
N ASN A 785 3.87 -8.84 33.78
CA ASN A 785 4.28 -9.96 34.63
C ASN A 785 5.76 -10.24 34.43
N GLY A 786 6.51 -10.39 35.52
CA GLY A 786 7.93 -10.73 35.50
C GLY A 786 8.44 -11.01 36.91
N THR A 787 7.94 -12.07 37.55
CA THR A 787 8.29 -12.42 38.96
C THR A 787 9.78 -12.68 39.17
N GLN A 788 10.52 -12.95 38.09
CA GLN A 788 11.98 -13.15 38.09
C GLN A 788 12.75 -11.99 37.43
N THR A 789 12.03 -10.94 37.01
CA THR A 789 12.56 -9.83 36.21
C THR A 789 12.87 -8.62 37.07
N THR A 790 14.05 -8.04 36.87
CA THR A 790 14.38 -6.69 37.35
C THR A 790 13.92 -5.68 36.31
N PHE A 791 12.97 -4.82 36.68
CA PHE A 791 12.48 -3.74 35.82
C PHE A 791 13.18 -2.42 36.13
N THR A 792 13.72 -1.76 35.12
CA THR A 792 14.30 -0.42 35.25
C THR A 792 13.40 0.59 34.55
N PHE A 793 12.87 1.55 35.31
CA PHE A 793 12.11 2.68 34.77
C PHE A 793 13.00 3.93 34.77
N ASN A 794 13.48 4.31 33.60
CA ASN A 794 14.26 5.53 33.41
C ASN A 794 13.33 6.75 33.40
N LYS A 795 13.93 7.94 33.21
CA LYS A 795 13.17 9.20 33.11
C LYS A 795 12.13 9.14 31.98
N GLY A 796 11.02 9.85 32.19
CA GLY A 796 9.97 10.08 31.19
C GLY A 796 8.89 9.00 31.12
N VAL A 797 9.04 7.90 31.86
CA VAL A 797 8.01 6.86 31.91
C VAL A 797 6.76 7.32 32.64
N VAL A 798 5.59 7.12 32.03
CA VAL A 798 4.28 7.57 32.54
C VAL A 798 3.26 6.44 32.47
N PHE A 799 2.46 6.25 33.52
CA PHE A 799 1.27 5.39 33.54
C PHE A 799 0.00 6.25 33.64
N ASN A 800 -0.74 6.35 32.54
CA ASN A 800 -2.06 6.96 32.51
C ASN A 800 -3.11 5.94 32.98
N MET A 801 -3.77 6.26 34.09
CA MET A 801 -4.67 5.36 34.82
C MET A 801 -6.15 5.57 34.50
N GLN A 802 -6.48 6.58 33.69
CA GLN A 802 -7.86 6.96 33.37
C GLN A 802 -8.67 5.78 32.79
N GLY A 803 -8.06 4.98 31.92
CA GLY A 803 -8.71 3.83 31.28
C GLY A 803 -8.99 2.66 32.23
N LEU A 804 -8.23 2.52 33.30
CA LEU A 804 -8.45 1.51 34.34
C LEU A 804 -9.57 1.96 35.30
N LEU A 805 -9.63 3.24 35.62
CA LEU A 805 -10.47 3.77 36.69
C LEU A 805 -11.97 3.53 36.46
N SER A 806 -12.43 3.65 35.20
CA SER A 806 -13.81 3.39 34.80
C SER A 806 -14.24 1.93 35.02
N SER A 807 -13.29 1.02 35.12
CA SER A 807 -13.51 -0.42 35.23
C SER A 807 -13.15 -1.02 36.59
N LEU A 808 -12.32 -0.34 37.38
CA LEU A 808 -11.91 -0.82 38.70
C LEU A 808 -13.05 -0.65 39.69
N SER A 809 -13.61 -1.76 40.20
CA SER A 809 -14.70 -1.71 41.18
C SER A 809 -14.16 -1.43 42.59
N VAL A 810 -14.95 -0.76 43.44
CA VAL A 810 -14.58 -0.52 44.84
C VAL A 810 -14.28 -1.86 45.54
N GLY A 811 -13.18 -1.91 46.32
CA GLY A 811 -12.71 -3.11 47.01
C GLY A 811 -11.92 -4.09 46.16
N THR A 812 -11.80 -3.87 44.85
CA THR A 812 -10.99 -4.73 43.99
C THR A 812 -9.55 -4.23 43.91
N THR A 813 -8.62 -5.18 43.86
CA THR A 813 -7.20 -4.93 43.67
C THR A 813 -6.80 -5.33 42.26
N TYR A 814 -6.16 -4.41 41.56
CA TYR A 814 -5.59 -4.64 40.24
C TYR A 814 -4.07 -4.71 40.33
N GLN A 815 -3.51 -5.82 39.86
CA GLN A 815 -2.06 -6.02 39.75
C GLN A 815 -1.58 -5.46 38.41
N LEU A 816 -0.98 -4.27 38.45
CA LEU A 816 -0.44 -3.61 37.26
C LEU A 816 0.91 -4.22 36.85
N LEU A 817 1.80 -4.39 37.82
CA LEU A 817 3.16 -4.89 37.62
C LEU A 817 3.48 -5.97 38.65
N ASN A 818 4.00 -7.11 38.23
CA ASN A 818 4.58 -8.14 39.10
C ASN A 818 6.06 -8.30 38.74
N ALA A 819 6.97 -8.10 39.69
CA ALA A 819 8.41 -7.94 39.47
C ALA A 819 9.24 -8.72 40.51
N LYS A 820 10.50 -9.03 40.20
CA LYS A 820 11.49 -9.45 41.22
C LYS A 820 11.97 -8.24 42.03
N SER A 821 12.30 -7.17 41.32
CA SER A 821 12.73 -5.88 41.85
C SER A 821 12.46 -4.79 40.82
N VAL A 822 12.38 -3.54 41.29
CA VAL A 822 12.15 -2.40 40.42
C VAL A 822 13.16 -1.30 40.76
N ASP A 823 13.91 -0.84 39.75
CA ASP A 823 14.86 0.27 39.81
C ASP A 823 14.24 1.50 39.13
N TYR A 824 14.09 2.60 39.87
CA TYR A 824 13.40 3.81 39.40
C TYR A 824 14.37 4.92 38.94
N LYS A 825 15.69 4.69 38.97
CA LYS A 825 16.73 5.64 38.57
C LYS A 825 16.45 7.09 39.03
N ASP A 826 16.24 8.00 38.09
CA ASP A 826 16.10 9.44 38.31
C ASP A 826 14.66 9.89 38.66
N ASN A 827 13.70 8.96 38.74
CA ASN A 827 12.33 9.31 39.12
C ASN A 827 12.27 9.55 40.65
N ASN A 828 12.16 10.82 41.05
CA ASN A 828 12.21 11.26 42.46
C ASN A 828 11.16 10.58 43.37
N ALA A 829 9.99 10.21 42.81
CA ALA A 829 9.01 9.37 43.51
C ALA A 829 8.06 8.69 42.51
N LEU A 830 7.79 7.41 42.75
CA LEU A 830 6.97 6.53 41.89
C LEU A 830 5.54 7.02 41.64
N TYR A 831 4.90 7.68 42.62
CA TYR A 831 3.56 8.24 42.42
C TYR A 831 3.51 9.30 41.30
N GLN A 832 4.65 9.94 40.96
CA GLN A 832 4.73 10.93 39.88
C GLN A 832 4.68 10.30 38.47
N MET A 833 4.94 8.99 38.38
CA MET A 833 4.75 8.26 37.14
C MET A 833 3.27 7.97 36.88
N LEU A 834 2.43 7.91 37.93
CA LEU A 834 1.01 7.63 37.82
C LEU A 834 0.22 8.93 37.55
N ARG A 835 -0.44 9.00 36.40
CA ARG A 835 -1.34 10.10 36.02
C ARG A 835 -2.78 9.62 36.05
N TRP A 836 -3.58 10.24 36.92
CA TRP A 836 -4.98 9.85 37.12
C TRP A 836 -5.96 10.56 36.20
N ILE A 837 -5.61 11.77 35.73
CA ILE A 837 -6.41 12.63 34.87
C ILE A 837 -5.54 13.05 33.69
N SER A 838 -6.12 13.24 32.51
CA SER A 838 -5.39 13.74 31.34
C SER A 838 -4.87 15.16 31.60
N GLY A 839 -3.54 15.35 31.61
CA GLY A 839 -2.94 16.68 31.78
C GLY A 839 -1.55 16.69 32.43
N GLU A 840 -1.05 17.91 32.67
CA GLU A 840 0.16 18.19 33.45
C GLU A 840 -0.03 17.80 34.91
N ASN A 841 0.85 16.92 35.38
CA ASN A 841 1.00 16.36 36.72
C ASN A 841 0.11 16.94 37.86
N PRO A 842 -1.09 16.38 38.10
CA PRO A 842 -1.63 16.30 39.43
C PRO A 842 -1.94 14.81 39.64
N SER A 843 -0.88 13.98 39.77
CA SER A 843 -1.04 12.74 40.54
C SER A 843 -1.85 13.13 41.77
N GLY A 844 -2.96 12.46 42.06
CA GLY A 844 -3.90 12.92 43.08
C GLY A 844 -3.20 13.40 44.36
N THR A 845 -3.83 14.32 45.09
CA THR A 845 -3.27 14.82 46.34
C THR A 845 -2.96 13.64 47.25
N LEU A 846 -1.69 13.50 47.64
CA LEU A 846 -1.26 12.53 48.64
C LEU A 846 -1.98 12.81 49.95
N VAL A 847 -2.84 11.90 50.38
CA VAL A 847 -3.60 12.05 51.63
C VAL A 847 -2.91 11.22 52.69
N ASN A 848 -2.13 11.89 53.53
CA ASN A 848 -1.20 11.28 54.49
C ASN A 848 -0.14 10.39 53.84
N LYS A 849 1.11 10.85 53.89
CA LYS A 849 2.24 9.93 53.83
C LYS A 849 2.20 9.14 55.13
N ASP A 850 1.68 7.91 55.10
CA ASP A 850 2.03 6.96 56.14
C ASP A 850 3.55 6.81 56.08
N GLN A 851 4.25 7.57 56.92
CA GLN A 851 5.70 7.46 57.11
C GLN A 851 6.04 6.17 57.88
N SER A 852 5.03 5.39 58.26
CA SER A 852 5.13 4.18 59.05
C SER A 852 5.55 2.98 58.20
N ALA A 853 6.81 2.96 57.74
CA ALA A 853 7.67 1.77 57.70
C ALA A 853 9.00 2.13 57.02
N PRO A 854 10.14 2.09 57.75
CA PRO A 854 11.47 2.23 57.15
C PRO A 854 11.87 1.06 56.22
N ASN A 855 11.07 0.00 56.12
CA ASN A 855 11.46 -1.24 55.45
C ASN A 855 10.63 -1.45 54.18
N SER A 856 11.18 -1.02 53.03
CA SER A 856 10.82 -1.32 51.62
C SER A 856 9.37 -1.14 51.12
N ALA A 857 8.34 -1.20 51.98
CA ALA A 857 6.94 -1.14 51.61
C ALA A 857 6.44 0.32 51.67
N LYS A 858 6.53 1.02 50.54
CA LYS A 858 5.88 2.32 50.40
C LYS A 858 4.41 2.08 50.04
N ILE A 859 3.51 2.54 50.91
CA ILE A 859 2.07 2.55 50.68
C ILE A 859 1.64 4.00 50.56
N TYR A 860 0.92 4.35 49.49
CA TYR A 860 0.40 5.70 49.31
C TYR A 860 -1.11 5.67 49.13
N ASN A 861 -1.79 6.56 49.85
CA ASN A 861 -3.21 6.82 49.65
C ASN A 861 -3.34 8.08 48.81
N VAL A 862 -3.89 7.93 47.61
CA VAL A 862 -4.00 9.00 46.63
C VAL A 862 -5.46 9.38 46.46
N HIS A 863 -5.76 10.66 46.57
CA HIS A 863 -7.09 11.24 46.38
C HIS A 863 -7.10 12.10 45.12
N PHE A 864 -8.10 11.90 44.26
CA PHE A 864 -8.37 12.81 43.15
C PHE A 864 -9.86 12.84 42.82
N THR A 865 -10.25 13.84 42.03
CA THR A 865 -11.62 14.01 41.54
C THR A 865 -11.60 13.95 40.02
N ASP A 866 -12.39 13.05 39.44
CA ASP A 866 -12.63 12.96 38.00
C ASP A 866 -14.13 13.05 37.73
N ASN A 867 -14.55 13.98 36.87
CA ASN A 867 -15.97 14.26 36.57
C ASN A 867 -16.86 14.41 37.82
N GLY A 868 -16.32 15.04 38.87
CA GLY A 868 -17.01 15.24 40.15
C GLY A 868 -17.09 14.00 41.05
N LEU A 869 -16.63 12.84 40.58
CA LEU A 869 -16.50 11.63 41.39
C LEU A 869 -15.14 11.63 42.09
N THR A 870 -15.17 11.46 43.41
CA THR A 870 -13.97 11.34 44.22
C THR A 870 -13.49 9.89 44.24
N TYR A 871 -12.21 9.69 43.95
CA TYR A 871 -11.55 8.38 43.99
C TYR A 871 -10.46 8.38 45.05
N TYR A 872 -10.38 7.28 45.78
CA TYR A 872 -9.33 7.00 46.75
C TYR A 872 -8.65 5.71 46.31
N ILE A 873 -7.35 5.75 46.09
CA ILE A 873 -6.57 4.59 45.65
C ILE A 873 -5.48 4.29 46.68
N LYS A 874 -5.36 3.03 47.07
CA LYS A 874 -4.22 2.52 47.83
C LYS A 874 -3.22 1.88 46.87
N GLU A 875 -2.00 2.41 46.86
CA GLU A 875 -0.90 1.93 46.04
C GLU A 875 0.06 1.13 46.91
N ASN A 876 0.44 -0.08 46.51
CA ASN A 876 1.47 -0.88 47.18
C ASN A 876 2.53 -1.34 46.19
N PHE A 877 3.79 -1.09 46.58
CA PHE A 877 4.95 -1.11 45.71
C PHE A 877 5.96 -2.25 45.97
N ASN A 878 5.66 -3.18 46.87
CA ASN A 878 6.54 -4.34 47.12
C ASN A 878 6.60 -5.26 45.90
N ASN A 879 7.79 -5.42 45.31
CA ASN A 879 8.06 -6.34 44.19
C ASN A 879 7.06 -6.19 43.02
N GLY A 880 6.46 -5.01 42.83
CA GLY A 880 5.38 -4.82 41.87
C GLY A 880 4.50 -3.62 42.21
N ILE A 881 3.49 -3.35 41.39
CA ILE A 881 2.52 -2.26 41.59
C ILE A 881 1.12 -2.88 41.73
N THR A 882 0.50 -2.67 42.88
CA THR A 882 -0.90 -3.02 43.14
C THR A 882 -1.71 -1.78 43.44
N LEU A 883 -2.91 -1.71 42.87
CA LEU A 883 -3.84 -0.59 43.02
C LEU A 883 -5.16 -1.13 43.56
N THR A 884 -5.58 -0.65 44.72
CA THR A 884 -6.89 -0.99 45.30
C THR A 884 -7.79 0.23 45.27
N ARG A 885 -8.98 0.13 44.66
CA ARG A 885 -9.98 1.20 44.71
C ARG A 885 -10.69 1.18 46.06
N LEU A 886 -10.56 2.28 46.80
CA LEU A 886 -11.24 2.52 48.06
C LEU A 886 -12.54 3.28 47.82
N CYS A 887 -13.49 3.16 48.75
CA CYS A 887 -14.75 3.90 48.67
C CYS A 887 -14.61 5.34 49.17
N THR A 888 -13.97 5.49 50.32
CA THR A 888 -13.63 6.76 50.98
C THR A 888 -12.29 6.52 51.69
N LEU A 889 -11.53 7.57 51.99
CA LEU A 889 -10.22 7.43 52.65
C LEU A 889 -10.29 6.48 53.85
N GLY A 890 -9.46 5.41 53.82
CA GLY A 890 -9.37 4.41 54.90
C GLY A 890 -10.36 3.22 54.81
N TYR A 891 -11.34 3.24 53.91
CA TYR A 891 -12.36 2.18 53.78
C TYR A 891 -12.24 1.42 52.46
N THR A 892 -12.18 0.09 52.52
CA THR A 892 -11.99 -0.76 51.34
C THR A 892 -13.31 -1.20 50.69
N HIS A 893 -14.43 -1.17 51.42
CA HIS A 893 -15.71 -1.66 50.91
C HIS A 893 -16.84 -0.67 51.15
N CYS A 894 -17.75 -0.58 50.18
CA CYS A 894 -19.00 0.16 50.28
C CYS A 894 -20.15 -0.73 49.82
N VAL A 895 -21.11 -1.00 50.72
CA VAL A 895 -22.19 -1.96 50.47
C VAL A 895 -23.53 -1.25 50.59
N ASN A 896 -24.32 -1.27 49.50
CA ASN A 896 -25.72 -0.89 49.58
C ASN A 896 -26.50 -2.03 50.26
N ILE A 897 -27.19 -1.74 51.36
CA ILE A 897 -27.98 -2.71 52.14
C ILE A 897 -29.49 -2.54 51.95
N ASP A 898 -29.94 -1.76 50.96
CA ASP A 898 -31.35 -1.46 50.69
C ASP A 898 -32.20 -2.74 50.62
N ASN A 899 -31.73 -3.78 49.91
CA ASN A 899 -32.46 -5.05 49.79
C ASN A 899 -32.59 -5.82 51.11
N ASP A 900 -31.58 -5.76 51.98
CA ASP A 900 -31.60 -6.48 53.26
C ASP A 900 -32.58 -5.83 54.23
N ALA A 901 -32.54 -4.50 54.29
CA ALA A 901 -33.45 -3.71 55.09
C ALA A 901 -34.88 -3.72 54.52
N PHE A 902 -35.05 -3.70 53.19
CA PHE A 902 -36.36 -3.68 52.55
C PHE A 902 -37.18 -4.91 52.91
N ASN A 903 -36.50 -6.05 53.02
CA ASN A 903 -37.12 -7.33 53.35
C ASN A 903 -37.24 -7.62 54.86
N LEU A 904 -36.92 -6.66 55.73
CA LEU A 904 -36.92 -6.84 57.19
C LEU A 904 -36.10 -8.08 57.63
N LYS A 905 -34.93 -8.29 57.01
CA LYS A 905 -34.08 -9.45 57.29
C LYS A 905 -33.10 -9.17 58.43
N ASN A 906 -32.80 -10.21 59.20
CA ASN A 906 -31.65 -10.21 60.08
C ASN A 906 -30.36 -10.26 59.26
N VAL A 907 -29.40 -9.40 59.60
CA VAL A 907 -28.06 -9.36 58.99
C VAL A 907 -27.03 -9.39 60.10
N ASN A 908 -25.96 -10.15 59.90
CA ASN A 908 -24.76 -10.10 60.73
C ASN A 908 -23.55 -10.03 59.81
N ASN A 909 -23.00 -8.82 59.63
CA ASN A 909 -21.87 -8.55 58.76
C ASN A 909 -20.80 -7.74 59.52
N ASN A 910 -19.85 -8.46 60.11
CA ASN A 910 -18.75 -7.88 60.88
C ASN A 910 -17.55 -7.45 60.01
N ALA A 911 -17.79 -7.09 58.74
CA ALA A 911 -16.72 -6.60 57.87
C ALA A 911 -16.09 -5.34 58.46
N SER A 912 -14.79 -5.42 58.72
CA SER A 912 -14.01 -4.28 59.21
C SER A 912 -13.69 -3.32 58.07
N ASN A 913 -13.45 -2.03 58.37
CA ASN A 913 -13.13 -0.98 57.39
C ASN A 913 -14.13 -0.91 56.21
N THR A 914 -15.41 -1.10 56.52
CA THR A 914 -16.50 -1.14 55.53
C THR A 914 -17.55 -0.08 55.83
N VAL A 915 -18.03 0.59 54.79
CA VAL A 915 -19.16 1.50 54.85
C VAL A 915 -20.40 0.78 54.33
N PHE A 916 -21.41 0.63 55.17
CA PHE A 916 -22.74 0.16 54.78
C PHE A 916 -23.61 1.39 54.58
N TYR A 917 -24.34 1.48 53.48
CA TYR A 917 -25.23 2.61 53.26
C TYR A 917 -26.64 2.16 52.91
N LEU A 918 -27.61 2.93 53.42
CA LEU A 918 -29.03 2.72 53.24
C LEU A 918 -29.68 4.00 52.76
N ASN A 919 -30.10 4.02 51.51
CA ASN A 919 -30.54 5.24 50.82
C ASN A 919 -31.90 5.04 50.17
N GLY A 920 -32.91 5.74 50.67
CA GLY A 920 -34.15 5.92 49.90
C GLY A 920 -34.95 4.64 49.77
N MET A 921 -35.57 4.20 50.87
CA MET A 921 -36.33 2.95 50.89
C MET A 921 -37.68 3.14 51.58
N THR A 922 -38.62 2.25 51.27
CA THR A 922 -39.86 2.12 52.03
C THR A 922 -40.11 0.65 52.30
N THR A 923 -40.04 0.24 53.57
CA THR A 923 -40.40 -1.12 54.00
C THR A 923 -41.59 -1.07 54.93
N TRP A 924 -42.43 -2.09 54.88
CA TRP A 924 -43.59 -2.24 55.73
C TRP A 924 -43.89 -3.72 55.96
N LYS A 925 -44.59 -4.01 57.05
CA LYS A 925 -45.18 -5.33 57.31
C LYS A 925 -46.68 -5.24 57.04
N ILE A 926 -47.28 -6.20 56.36
CA ILE A 926 -48.74 -6.18 56.08
C ILE A 926 -49.55 -6.46 57.36
N ALA A 927 -49.18 -7.47 58.16
CA ALA A 927 -49.85 -7.77 59.42
C ALA A 927 -48.87 -8.36 60.44
N GLY A 928 -49.20 -8.22 61.73
CA GLY A 928 -48.35 -8.66 62.85
C GLY A 928 -47.14 -7.75 63.08
N THR A 929 -46.12 -8.28 63.75
CA THR A 929 -44.88 -7.54 64.05
C THR A 929 -43.73 -8.08 63.20
N GLY A 930 -43.12 -7.22 62.38
CA GLY A 930 -41.88 -7.52 61.69
C GLY A 930 -40.68 -7.17 62.57
N VAL A 931 -39.91 -8.18 62.99
CA VAL A 931 -38.73 -7.99 63.84
C VAL A 931 -37.48 -8.26 63.03
N PHE A 932 -36.51 -7.35 63.07
CA PHE A 932 -35.21 -7.58 62.44
C PHE A 932 -34.08 -6.91 63.23
N THR A 933 -32.89 -7.49 63.12
CA THR A 933 -31.63 -6.95 63.63
C THR A 933 -30.58 -7.02 62.53
N GLN A 934 -30.05 -5.87 62.14
CA GLN A 934 -28.93 -5.73 61.23
C GLN A 934 -27.70 -5.26 61.99
N ASP A 935 -26.77 -6.18 62.17
CA ASP A 935 -25.52 -5.96 62.87
C ASP A 935 -24.38 -5.81 61.87
N TYR A 936 -23.87 -4.59 61.75
CA TYR A 936 -22.73 -4.20 60.93
C TYR A 936 -21.52 -3.82 61.80
N SER A 937 -21.38 -4.38 63.01
CA SER A 937 -20.43 -3.92 64.05
C SER A 937 -18.98 -4.41 63.87
N GLY A 938 -18.51 -4.53 62.62
CA GLY A 938 -17.08 -4.75 62.34
C GLY A 938 -16.20 -3.62 62.87
N ALA A 939 -14.91 -3.89 63.09
CA ALA A 939 -13.98 -2.86 63.54
C ALA A 939 -13.88 -1.74 62.49
N ASN A 940 -14.04 -0.47 62.92
CA ASN A 940 -14.05 0.67 62.01
C ASN A 940 -15.09 0.52 60.88
N SER A 941 -16.27 -0.03 61.17
CA SER A 941 -17.40 0.01 60.23
C SER A 941 -18.22 1.28 60.40
N VAL A 942 -18.82 1.76 59.32
CA VAL A 942 -19.75 2.89 59.36
C VAL A 942 -21.06 2.49 58.68
N LEU A 943 -22.19 2.64 59.36
CA LEU A 943 -23.51 2.53 58.77
C LEU A 943 -24.07 3.93 58.50
N VAL A 944 -24.35 4.23 57.25
CA VAL A 944 -24.72 5.56 56.77
C VAL A 944 -26.15 5.53 56.25
N PHE A 945 -27.03 6.39 56.79
CA PHE A 945 -28.39 6.56 56.32
C PHE A 945 -28.52 7.80 55.45
N ASN A 946 -29.18 7.66 54.31
CA ASN A 946 -29.51 8.74 53.38
C ASN A 946 -28.27 9.48 52.81
N GLN A 947 -27.07 8.88 52.91
CA GLN A 947 -25.84 9.30 52.24
C GLN A 947 -25.05 8.08 51.73
N THR A 948 -24.12 8.32 50.81
CA THR A 948 -23.23 7.29 50.25
C THR A 948 -21.85 7.27 50.90
N THR A 949 -21.52 8.27 51.72
CA THR A 949 -20.22 8.40 52.38
C THR A 949 -20.38 8.68 53.89
N PRO A 950 -19.47 8.18 54.74
CA PRO A 950 -19.39 8.58 56.14
C PRO A 950 -19.27 10.09 56.30
N PHE A 951 -19.69 10.61 57.45
CA PHE A 951 -19.50 12.02 57.76
C PHE A 951 -18.01 12.31 57.97
N LEU A 952 -17.48 13.25 57.21
CA LEU A 952 -16.16 13.81 57.46
C LEU A 952 -16.19 14.60 58.78
N ALA A 953 -15.07 14.67 59.48
CA ALA A 953 -14.99 15.39 60.75
C ALA A 953 -15.46 16.86 60.59
N GLY A 954 -16.51 17.25 61.32
CA GLY A 954 -17.11 18.59 61.24
C GLY A 954 -18.09 18.80 60.07
N ALA A 955 -18.26 17.84 59.17
CA ALA A 955 -19.21 17.95 58.06
C ALA A 955 -20.64 17.63 58.51
N ASN A 956 -21.58 18.46 58.06
CA ASN A 956 -23.02 18.28 58.30
C ASN A 956 -23.71 18.16 56.92
N PRO A 957 -23.71 16.98 56.28
CA PRO A 957 -24.30 16.83 54.96
C PRO A 957 -25.81 17.01 54.99
N THR A 958 -26.39 17.36 53.84
CA THR A 958 -27.83 17.44 53.62
C THR A 958 -28.28 16.37 52.65
N SER A 959 -29.44 15.78 52.87
CA SER A 959 -30.04 14.80 51.97
C SER A 959 -31.54 14.99 51.87
N ASN A 960 -32.09 14.78 50.68
CA ASN A 960 -33.54 14.69 50.49
C ASN A 960 -34.02 13.23 50.48
N SER A 961 -33.12 12.27 50.68
CA SER A 961 -33.46 10.86 50.69
C SER A 961 -34.33 10.52 51.90
N VAL A 962 -35.27 9.60 51.69
CA VAL A 962 -36.27 9.18 52.69
C VAL A 962 -36.16 7.68 52.92
N VAL A 963 -35.86 7.29 54.16
CA VAL A 963 -35.96 5.91 54.62
C VAL A 963 -37.22 5.79 55.45
N SER A 964 -38.12 4.90 55.05
CA SER A 964 -39.45 4.78 55.61
C SER A 964 -39.72 3.38 56.15
N PHE A 965 -40.04 3.29 57.44
CA PHE A 965 -40.50 2.08 58.12
C PHE A 965 -42.01 2.19 58.36
N GLY A 966 -42.76 1.97 57.28
CA GLY A 966 -44.18 2.27 57.13
C GLY A 966 -44.49 2.71 55.70
N LYS A 967 -45.70 2.45 55.24
CA LYS A 967 -46.20 2.76 53.89
C LYS A 967 -46.74 4.20 53.80
N THR A 968 -46.31 4.96 52.79
CA THR A 968 -46.74 6.37 52.58
C THR A 968 -47.96 6.51 51.67
N SER A 969 -48.18 5.55 50.76
CA SER A 969 -49.22 5.60 49.73
C SER A 969 -49.58 4.20 49.20
N GLY A 970 -50.77 4.03 48.61
CA GLY A 970 -51.19 2.80 47.91
C GLY A 970 -52.45 2.12 48.49
N ALA A 971 -53.12 1.30 47.66
CA ALA A 971 -54.51 0.82 47.83
C ALA A 971 -54.79 -0.16 48.98
N GLU A 972 -53.79 -0.71 49.67
CA GLU A 972 -53.96 -1.61 50.82
C GLU A 972 -54.06 -0.83 52.14
N TRP A 973 -55.01 0.10 52.20
CA TRP A 973 -55.24 0.99 53.34
C TRP A 973 -55.76 0.18 54.54
N GLY A 974 -55.04 0.19 55.67
CA GLY A 974 -55.54 -0.32 56.96
C GLY A 974 -54.98 -1.66 57.47
N LEU A 975 -54.13 -2.34 56.69
CA LEU A 975 -53.44 -3.56 57.11
C LEU A 975 -51.93 -3.32 57.06
N VAL A 976 -51.40 -2.61 58.06
CA VAL A 976 -49.95 -2.50 58.20
C VAL A 976 -49.57 -2.83 59.65
N GLY A 977 -48.71 -3.82 59.76
CA GLY A 977 -48.13 -4.34 60.98
C GLY A 977 -47.11 -3.40 61.61
N TYR A 978 -46.65 -3.78 62.80
CA TYR A 978 -45.66 -3.05 63.58
C TYR A 978 -44.23 -3.46 63.16
N ILE A 979 -43.26 -2.55 63.17
CA ILE A 979 -41.84 -2.90 62.90
C ILE A 979 -41.01 -2.75 64.17
N GLN A 980 -40.19 -3.74 64.47
CA GLN A 980 -39.12 -3.66 65.47
C GLN A 980 -37.79 -3.88 64.77
N GLY A 981 -37.07 -2.80 64.52
CA GLY A 981 -35.81 -2.81 63.78
C GLY A 981 -34.64 -2.40 64.67
N VAL A 982 -33.56 -3.17 64.64
CA VAL A 982 -32.30 -2.81 65.30
C VAL A 982 -31.20 -2.71 64.25
N PHE A 983 -30.50 -1.58 64.21
CA PHE A 983 -29.31 -1.35 63.39
C PHE A 983 -28.11 -1.16 64.31
N LYS A 984 -27.05 -1.94 64.11
CA LYS A 984 -25.81 -1.82 64.87
C LYS A 984 -24.62 -1.58 63.95
N ALA A 985 -23.68 -0.74 64.37
CA ALA A 985 -22.41 -0.55 63.68
C ALA A 985 -21.38 0.05 64.64
N ASN A 986 -20.10 0.11 64.24
CA ASN A 986 -19.10 0.80 65.05
C ASN A 986 -19.39 2.31 65.13
N GLN A 987 -19.71 2.91 63.97
CA GLN A 987 -20.22 4.26 63.81
C GLN A 987 -21.53 4.25 63.01
N ILE A 988 -22.47 5.13 63.37
CA ILE A 988 -23.71 5.34 62.59
C ILE A 988 -23.82 6.82 62.22
N ASP A 989 -24.03 7.12 60.94
CA ASP A 989 -24.22 8.49 60.44
C ASP A 989 -25.60 8.63 59.79
N ILE A 990 -26.36 9.65 60.18
CA ILE A 990 -27.76 9.84 59.76
C ILE A 990 -27.98 11.26 59.25
N THR A 991 -28.51 11.37 58.03
CA THR A 991 -29.08 12.61 57.51
C THR A 991 -30.38 12.30 56.76
N GLY A 992 -30.94 13.27 56.05
CA GLY A 992 -32.19 13.13 55.31
C GLY A 992 -33.36 12.76 56.19
N THR A 993 -34.39 12.15 55.61
CA THR A 993 -35.59 11.81 56.35
C THR A 993 -35.56 10.34 56.77
N ILE A 994 -35.74 10.06 58.07
CA ILE A 994 -36.16 8.75 58.54
C ILE A 994 -37.56 8.91 59.11
N ARG A 995 -38.49 8.11 58.61
CA ARG A 995 -39.87 8.15 59.08
C ARG A 995 -40.37 6.77 59.50
N SER A 996 -41.10 6.72 60.59
CA SER A 996 -41.90 5.58 61.00
C SER A 996 -43.37 5.95 60.92
N GLY A 997 -44.22 4.96 60.68
CA GLY A 997 -45.65 5.19 60.57
C GLY A 997 -46.16 5.36 59.14
N ASN A 998 -47.48 5.29 59.02
CA ASN A 998 -48.18 5.42 57.76
C ASN A 998 -48.80 6.80 57.60
N GLY A 999 -48.68 7.37 56.39
CA GLY A 999 -49.26 8.68 56.08
C GLY A 999 -50.79 8.75 56.25
N ALA A 1000 -51.46 7.61 56.17
CA ALA A 1000 -52.93 7.51 56.22
C ALA A 1000 -53.53 7.42 57.63
N LYS A 1001 -52.71 7.36 58.71
CA LYS A 1001 -53.20 7.21 60.10
C LYS A 1001 -53.93 5.90 60.42
N THR A 1002 -53.79 4.83 59.63
CA THR A 1002 -54.61 3.60 59.75
C THR A 1002 -53.89 2.35 60.29
N GLY A 1003 -52.78 2.50 61.01
CA GLY A 1003 -52.14 1.40 61.75
C GLY A 1003 -50.77 1.04 61.18
N GLY A 1004 -49.78 0.81 62.06
CA GLY A 1004 -48.40 0.47 61.71
C GLY A 1004 -47.38 1.40 62.36
N GLY A 1005 -47.09 1.21 63.65
CA GLY A 1005 -46.00 1.90 64.36
C GLY A 1005 -44.66 1.19 64.17
N ALA A 1006 -43.57 1.81 64.62
CA ALA A 1006 -42.27 1.15 64.65
C ALA A 1006 -41.45 1.50 65.90
N THR A 1007 -40.74 0.52 66.44
CA THR A 1007 -39.62 0.72 67.35
C THR A 1007 -38.34 0.51 66.56
N LEU A 1008 -37.61 1.58 66.32
CA LEU A 1008 -36.30 1.56 65.66
C LEU A 1008 -35.21 1.82 66.69
N VAL A 1009 -34.14 1.05 66.62
CA VAL A 1009 -32.97 1.18 67.50
C VAL A 1009 -31.73 1.32 66.63
N PHE A 1010 -31.09 2.47 66.69
CA PHE A 1010 -29.79 2.77 66.06
C PHE A 1010 -28.73 2.71 67.15
N ASN A 1011 -27.96 1.64 67.18
CA ASN A 1011 -27.01 1.35 68.25
C ASN A 1011 -25.58 1.36 67.71
N ALA A 1012 -24.87 2.47 67.91
CA ALA A 1012 -23.47 2.59 67.58
C ALA A 1012 -22.58 2.12 68.75
N GLN A 1013 -21.40 1.58 68.44
CA GLN A 1013 -20.44 1.24 69.50
C GLN A 1013 -19.69 2.47 70.00
N LYS A 1014 -19.18 3.31 69.09
CA LYS A 1014 -18.28 4.43 69.42
C LYS A 1014 -18.84 5.81 69.10
N ARG A 1015 -19.54 5.98 67.99
CA ARG A 1015 -20.02 7.30 67.54
C ARG A 1015 -21.34 7.21 66.79
N LEU A 1016 -22.27 8.10 67.08
CA LEU A 1016 -23.46 8.29 66.27
C LEU A 1016 -23.57 9.77 65.90
N ASN A 1017 -23.67 10.08 64.62
CA ASN A 1017 -23.82 11.45 64.14
C ASN A 1017 -25.17 11.60 63.43
N ILE A 1018 -25.90 12.67 63.75
CA ILE A 1018 -27.18 13.03 63.11
C ILE A 1018 -27.05 14.46 62.61
N ALA A 1019 -27.06 14.70 61.31
CA ALA A 1019 -26.89 16.05 60.75
C ALA A 1019 -27.95 16.37 59.69
N ASN A 1020 -28.62 17.52 59.83
CA ASN A 1020 -29.68 17.98 58.92
C ASN A 1020 -30.76 16.91 58.64
N ALA A 1021 -31.05 16.08 59.64
CA ALA A 1021 -32.01 14.98 59.51
C ALA A 1021 -33.43 15.42 59.88
N HIS A 1022 -34.43 14.83 59.24
CA HIS A 1022 -35.84 14.92 59.62
C HIS A 1022 -36.29 13.54 60.13
N LEU A 1023 -36.56 13.43 61.43
CA LEU A 1023 -36.87 12.18 62.11
C LEU A 1023 -38.33 12.20 62.54
N ASN A 1024 -39.18 11.49 61.80
CA ASN A 1024 -40.63 11.60 61.92
C ASN A 1024 -41.26 10.31 62.44
N ASN A 1025 -41.93 10.38 63.57
CA ASN A 1025 -42.86 9.36 64.04
C ASN A 1025 -44.29 9.80 63.66
N ASP A 1026 -44.71 9.43 62.47
CA ASP A 1026 -46.02 9.80 61.91
C ASP A 1026 -47.14 9.05 62.64
N LYS A 1027 -48.29 9.71 62.83
CA LYS A 1027 -49.44 9.09 63.50
C LYS A 1027 -49.98 7.95 62.64
N ALA A 1028 -49.90 6.71 63.14
CA ALA A 1028 -50.41 5.50 62.48
C ALA A 1028 -51.43 4.78 63.38
N GLY A 1029 -52.64 5.32 63.48
CA GLY A 1029 -53.72 4.73 64.28
C GLY A 1029 -53.48 4.91 65.79
N LEU A 1030 -53.68 3.82 66.55
CA LEU A 1030 -53.47 3.76 68.01
C LEU A 1030 -52.06 3.30 68.41
N GLN A 1031 -51.22 2.92 67.44
CA GLN A 1031 -49.88 2.40 67.71
C GLN A 1031 -48.88 3.54 67.91
N ASN A 1032 -47.95 3.35 68.85
CA ASN A 1032 -46.92 4.32 69.19
C ASN A 1032 -45.59 3.95 68.52
N SER A 1033 -44.86 4.94 68.02
CA SER A 1033 -43.56 4.73 67.40
C SER A 1033 -42.44 5.29 68.28
N TRP A 1034 -41.30 4.60 68.26
CA TRP A 1034 -40.10 4.95 68.99
C TRP A 1034 -38.89 4.90 68.09
N MET A 1035 -38.03 5.92 68.13
CA MET A 1035 -36.69 5.85 67.57
C MET A 1035 -35.66 6.07 68.68
N ASN A 1036 -34.79 5.09 68.86
CA ASN A 1036 -33.79 5.06 69.93
C ASN A 1036 -32.41 5.17 69.31
N PHE A 1037 -31.65 6.19 69.68
CA PHE A 1037 -30.29 6.46 69.23
C PHE A 1037 -29.35 6.22 70.40
N ILE A 1038 -28.57 5.15 70.31
CA ILE A 1038 -27.78 4.63 71.42
C ILE A 1038 -26.32 4.57 70.98
N VAL A 1039 -25.41 5.02 71.84
CA VAL A 1039 -23.97 4.83 71.70
C VAL A 1039 -23.46 4.11 72.95
N ASN A 1040 -22.99 2.88 72.80
CA ASN A 1040 -22.62 2.05 73.96
C ASN A 1040 -21.40 2.61 74.71
N ASN A 1041 -20.39 3.09 73.99
CA ASN A 1041 -19.19 3.67 74.57
C ASN A 1041 -18.60 4.78 73.69
N GLY A 1042 -19.23 5.96 73.74
CA GLY A 1042 -18.72 7.15 73.09
C GLY A 1042 -19.77 8.24 72.93
N ASN A 1043 -19.66 9.03 71.85
CA ASN A 1043 -20.36 10.30 71.73
C ASN A 1043 -21.48 10.23 70.69
N LEU A 1044 -22.59 10.90 71.01
CA LEU A 1044 -23.69 11.19 70.10
C LEU A 1044 -23.66 12.68 69.74
N ASN A 1045 -23.51 12.98 68.46
CA ASN A 1045 -23.50 14.35 67.95
C ASN A 1045 -24.72 14.59 67.07
N VAL A 1046 -25.50 15.61 67.38
CA VAL A 1046 -26.71 15.98 66.66
C VAL A 1046 -26.57 17.43 66.20
N THR A 1047 -26.71 17.69 64.90
CA THR A 1047 -26.61 19.03 64.34
C THR A 1047 -27.80 19.32 63.44
N ASN A 1048 -28.57 20.36 63.75
CA ASN A 1048 -29.71 20.83 62.96
C ASN A 1048 -30.72 19.72 62.61
N ALA A 1049 -30.95 18.79 63.53
CA ALA A 1049 -31.90 17.69 63.35
C ALA A 1049 -33.31 18.11 63.81
N LYS A 1050 -34.33 17.70 63.06
CA LYS A 1050 -35.74 17.98 63.35
C LYS A 1050 -36.45 16.68 63.72
N PHE A 1051 -36.92 16.60 64.95
CA PHE A 1051 -37.66 15.46 65.48
C PHE A 1051 -39.15 15.80 65.53
N SER A 1052 -39.99 15.00 64.92
CA SER A 1052 -41.44 15.20 64.90
C SER A 1052 -42.15 13.94 65.38
N ASN A 1053 -42.94 14.02 66.46
CA ASN A 1053 -43.73 12.90 66.94
C ASN A 1053 -45.22 13.23 66.98
N GLN A 1054 -46.01 12.49 66.21
CA GLN A 1054 -47.47 12.61 66.18
C GLN A 1054 -48.17 11.46 66.92
N THR A 1055 -47.40 10.56 67.55
CA THR A 1055 -47.95 9.42 68.30
C THR A 1055 -48.16 9.80 69.78
N PRO A 1056 -49.30 9.45 70.42
CA PRO A 1056 -49.61 9.95 71.77
C PRO A 1056 -48.62 9.56 72.86
N HIS A 1057 -48.13 8.31 72.85
CA HIS A 1057 -47.21 7.77 73.86
C HIS A 1057 -45.88 7.28 73.27
N GLY A 1058 -45.61 7.58 72.00
CA GLY A 1058 -44.32 7.30 71.38
C GLY A 1058 -43.34 8.45 71.58
N GLY A 1059 -42.22 8.39 70.88
CA GLY A 1059 -41.15 9.34 71.12
C GLY A 1059 -39.79 9.02 70.54
N PHE A 1060 -38.80 9.73 71.06
CA PHE A 1060 -37.39 9.61 70.70
C PHE A 1060 -36.58 9.38 71.96
N ASN A 1061 -35.51 8.59 71.88
CA ASN A 1061 -34.57 8.42 72.98
C ASN A 1061 -33.14 8.62 72.47
N LEU A 1062 -32.36 9.46 73.15
CA LEU A 1062 -30.93 9.66 72.92
C LEU A 1062 -30.15 9.12 74.11
N LYS A 1063 -29.19 8.21 73.89
CA LYS A 1063 -28.34 7.67 74.95
C LYS A 1063 -26.88 7.54 74.50
N ALA A 1064 -25.96 8.18 75.19
CA ALA A 1064 -24.52 8.09 74.91
C ALA A 1064 -23.69 8.51 76.13
N ASN A 1065 -22.37 8.31 76.14
CA ASN A 1065 -21.53 8.85 77.22
C ASN A 1065 -21.66 10.38 77.25
N ASN A 1066 -21.40 11.03 76.11
CA ASN A 1066 -21.63 12.45 75.92
C ASN A 1066 -22.60 12.69 74.76
N ILE A 1067 -23.50 13.65 74.94
CA ILE A 1067 -24.48 14.05 73.92
C ILE A 1067 -24.28 15.53 73.64
N THR A 1068 -23.99 15.87 72.37
CA THR A 1068 -23.95 17.26 71.92
C THR A 1068 -25.03 17.44 70.87
N TRP A 1069 -25.97 18.35 71.11
CA TRP A 1069 -27.02 18.71 70.17
C TRP A 1069 -26.99 20.20 69.89
N ASP A 1070 -26.59 20.58 68.68
CA ASP A 1070 -26.59 21.96 68.19
C ASP A 1070 -27.68 22.16 67.13
N LYS A 1071 -28.61 23.10 67.35
CA LYS A 1071 -29.71 23.50 66.47
C LYS A 1071 -30.74 22.41 66.15
N GLY A 1072 -31.87 22.87 65.62
CA GLY A 1072 -32.95 22.03 65.11
C GLY A 1072 -34.23 22.23 65.90
N SER A 1073 -35.10 21.22 65.89
CA SER A 1073 -36.41 21.34 66.52
C SER A 1073 -36.99 20.02 66.99
N VAL A 1074 -37.82 20.07 68.04
CA VAL A 1074 -38.70 18.98 68.45
C VAL A 1074 -40.14 19.45 68.31
N ASN A 1075 -40.99 18.66 67.69
CA ASN A 1075 -42.38 19.00 67.45
C ASN A 1075 -43.32 17.83 67.74
N GLY A 1076 -44.36 18.09 68.52
CA GLY A 1076 -45.47 17.18 68.77
C GLY A 1076 -45.48 16.60 70.18
N GLY A 1077 -46.48 15.75 70.46
CA GLY A 1077 -46.69 15.16 71.79
C GLY A 1077 -45.72 14.02 72.10
N GLY A 1078 -45.94 13.36 73.24
CA GLY A 1078 -45.16 12.18 73.66
C GLY A 1078 -43.86 12.53 74.38
N ASN A 1079 -42.91 11.59 74.37
CA ASN A 1079 -41.70 11.66 75.20
C ASN A 1079 -40.44 11.83 74.35
N PHE A 1080 -39.57 12.76 74.74
CA PHE A 1080 -38.23 12.90 74.20
C PHE A 1080 -37.23 12.58 75.31
N GLY A 1081 -36.76 11.33 75.37
CA GLY A 1081 -35.81 10.86 76.36
C GLY A 1081 -34.37 11.23 76.00
N VAL A 1082 -33.60 11.71 76.97
CA VAL A 1082 -32.16 11.95 76.87
C VAL A 1082 -31.49 11.35 78.10
N ASP A 1083 -30.42 10.59 77.90
CA ASP A 1083 -29.75 9.87 78.97
C ASP A 1083 -28.25 9.78 78.73
N ASN A 1084 -27.47 9.96 79.80
CA ASN A 1084 -26.03 9.71 79.74
C ASN A 1084 -25.76 8.25 80.14
N ALA A 1085 -25.05 7.51 79.29
CA ALA A 1085 -24.65 6.13 79.54
C ALA A 1085 -23.54 6.04 80.61
N ASP A 1086 -22.69 7.05 80.68
CA ASP A 1086 -21.68 7.22 81.74
C ASP A 1086 -22.23 8.09 82.87
N SER A 1087 -21.92 7.71 84.11
CA SER A 1087 -22.20 8.47 85.33
C SER A 1087 -21.69 9.91 85.30
N ASN A 1088 -20.54 10.16 84.65
CA ASN A 1088 -19.94 11.49 84.48
C ASN A 1088 -20.28 12.14 83.13
N GLY A 1089 -21.20 11.56 82.37
CA GLY A 1089 -21.54 12.04 81.04
C GLY A 1089 -22.11 13.45 81.02
N ALA A 1090 -21.74 14.21 79.99
CA ALA A 1090 -22.25 15.55 79.75
C ALA A 1090 -23.22 15.57 78.57
N THR A 1091 -24.34 16.25 78.74
CA THR A 1091 -25.31 16.53 77.68
C THR A 1091 -25.41 18.04 77.49
N THR A 1092 -25.21 18.51 76.27
CA THR A 1092 -25.45 19.90 75.88
C THR A 1092 -26.48 19.94 74.75
N ILE A 1093 -27.58 20.67 74.97
CA ILE A 1093 -28.61 20.95 73.97
C ILE A 1093 -28.63 22.45 73.74
N SER A 1094 -28.28 22.85 72.53
CA SER A 1094 -28.01 24.23 72.13
C SER A 1094 -28.87 24.62 70.93
N GLY A 1095 -29.60 25.74 71.00
CA GLY A 1095 -30.28 26.30 69.82
C GLY A 1095 -31.48 25.51 69.30
N VAL A 1096 -32.12 24.68 70.13
CA VAL A 1096 -33.25 23.81 69.73
C VAL A 1096 -34.59 24.44 70.09
N THR A 1097 -35.56 24.37 69.16
CA THR A 1097 -36.95 24.80 69.41
C THR A 1097 -37.86 23.60 69.68
N PHE A 1098 -38.48 23.55 70.85
CA PHE A 1098 -39.43 22.52 71.29
C PHE A 1098 -40.87 23.04 71.22
N ASN A 1099 -41.77 22.33 70.54
CA ASN A 1099 -43.17 22.73 70.30
C ASN A 1099 -44.17 21.59 70.59
N ASN A 1100 -45.42 21.96 70.90
CA ASN A 1100 -46.62 21.11 70.88
C ASN A 1100 -46.74 20.03 71.98
N ASN A 1101 -46.62 20.41 73.27
CA ASN A 1101 -47.06 19.62 74.45
C ASN A 1101 -46.41 18.24 74.68
N GLY A 1102 -45.26 17.96 74.08
CA GLY A 1102 -44.44 16.80 74.47
C GLY A 1102 -43.65 17.05 75.77
N THR A 1103 -42.88 16.04 76.20
CA THR A 1103 -42.06 16.11 77.41
C THR A 1103 -40.61 15.74 77.12
N LEU A 1104 -39.68 16.63 77.42
CA LEU A 1104 -38.25 16.36 77.44
C LEU A 1104 -37.92 15.67 78.76
N ILE A 1105 -37.50 14.41 78.68
CA ILE A 1105 -37.19 13.59 79.84
C ILE A 1105 -35.69 13.36 79.88
N TYR A 1106 -35.00 13.99 80.83
CA TYR A 1106 -33.60 13.70 81.09
C TYR A 1106 -33.47 12.76 82.29
N LYS A 1107 -33.07 11.51 82.06
CA LYS A 1107 -33.05 10.46 83.11
C LYS A 1107 -31.81 10.53 84.00
N GLY A 1108 -30.70 10.99 83.44
CA GLY A 1108 -29.48 11.27 84.18
C GLY A 1108 -28.62 10.08 84.58
N GLY A 1109 -28.70 8.98 83.86
CA GLY A 1109 -27.99 7.74 84.13
C GLY A 1109 -28.53 6.99 85.35
N GLU A 1110 -28.31 5.68 85.39
CA GLU A 1110 -28.82 4.81 86.47
C GLU A 1110 -28.30 5.21 87.87
N ASN A 1111 -27.12 5.84 87.94
CA ASN A 1111 -26.48 6.21 89.20
C ASN A 1111 -26.47 7.72 89.50
N SER A 1112 -26.98 8.59 88.61
CA SER A 1112 -27.12 10.05 88.83
C SER A 1112 -25.92 10.72 89.51
N ALA A 1113 -24.69 10.23 89.29
CA ALA A 1113 -23.49 10.62 90.04
C ALA A 1113 -22.50 11.30 89.10
N GLY A 1114 -22.65 12.62 88.92
CA GLY A 1114 -21.73 13.46 88.14
C GLY A 1114 -22.32 14.00 86.83
N ASN A 1115 -23.45 13.48 86.40
CA ASN A 1115 -24.06 13.83 85.12
C ASN A 1115 -24.46 15.31 85.03
N SER A 1116 -24.29 15.88 83.83
CA SER A 1116 -24.62 17.27 83.56
C SER A 1116 -25.55 17.42 82.37
N LEU A 1117 -26.55 18.30 82.52
CA LEU A 1117 -27.41 18.75 81.45
C LEU A 1117 -27.25 20.26 81.29
N THR A 1118 -26.79 20.69 80.12
CA THR A 1118 -26.75 22.09 79.72
C THR A 1118 -27.82 22.32 78.66
N LEU A 1119 -28.74 23.23 78.95
CA LEU A 1119 -29.72 23.75 78.02
C LEU A 1119 -29.32 25.18 77.70
N GLU A 1120 -28.95 25.44 76.45
CA GLU A 1120 -28.56 26.77 76.01
C GLU A 1120 -29.27 27.25 74.74
N ASN A 1121 -29.64 28.52 74.67
CA ASN A 1121 -30.28 29.13 73.48
C ASN A 1121 -31.54 28.37 72.98
N ASN A 1122 -32.23 27.62 73.83
CA ASN A 1122 -33.41 26.83 73.43
C ASN A 1122 -34.71 27.61 73.60
N THR A 1123 -35.75 27.20 72.87
CA THR A 1123 -37.11 27.75 73.04
C THR A 1123 -38.09 26.62 73.34
N PHE A 1124 -38.88 26.73 74.40
CA PHE A 1124 -39.87 25.74 74.82
C PHE A 1124 -41.29 26.32 74.73
N ASN A 1125 -42.01 26.04 73.64
CA ASN A 1125 -43.38 26.49 73.42
C ASN A 1125 -44.39 25.43 73.89
N SER A 1126 -44.88 25.58 75.13
CA SER A 1126 -45.79 24.63 75.77
C SER A 1126 -45.23 23.21 75.73
N TYR A 1127 -43.95 23.06 76.09
CA TYR A 1127 -43.26 21.76 76.08
C TYR A 1127 -42.69 21.48 77.47
N ASN A 1128 -42.91 20.26 77.96
CA ASN A 1128 -42.67 19.94 79.36
C ASN A 1128 -41.21 19.56 79.64
N ILE A 1129 -40.75 20.03 80.80
CA ILE A 1129 -39.53 19.74 81.56
C ILE A 1129 -39.60 18.52 82.49
N ASN A 1130 -38.94 17.38 82.26
CA ASN A 1130 -38.71 16.41 83.36
C ASN A 1130 -37.24 15.98 83.40
N ALA A 1131 -36.43 16.63 84.21
CA ALA A 1131 -34.99 16.35 84.28
C ALA A 1131 -34.53 15.92 85.66
N LYS A 1132 -33.68 14.88 85.68
CA LYS A 1132 -32.90 14.42 86.82
C LYS A 1132 -31.42 14.56 86.51
N ALA A 1133 -30.79 15.63 87.01
CA ALA A 1133 -29.39 15.96 86.72
C ALA A 1133 -28.66 16.42 87.97
N GLN A 1134 -27.43 15.99 88.23
CA GLN A 1134 -26.63 16.58 89.32
C GLN A 1134 -26.36 18.06 89.07
N ASN A 1135 -25.93 18.36 87.84
CA ASN A 1135 -25.62 19.71 87.40
C ASN A 1135 -26.53 20.07 86.23
N LEU A 1136 -27.45 21.01 86.45
CA LEU A 1136 -28.37 21.53 85.45
C LEU A 1136 -27.98 22.97 85.12
N ILE A 1137 -27.72 23.28 83.86
CA ILE A 1137 -27.32 24.61 83.41
C ILE A 1137 -28.38 25.15 82.45
N PHE A 1138 -28.87 26.35 82.72
CA PHE A 1138 -29.73 27.12 81.83
C PHE A 1138 -29.00 28.35 81.34
N ASN A 1139 -28.86 28.51 80.03
CA ASN A 1139 -28.24 29.67 79.41
C ASN A 1139 -29.10 30.21 78.26
N ASN A 1140 -29.57 31.45 78.28
CA ASN A 1140 -30.30 32.03 77.14
C ASN A 1140 -31.55 31.26 76.66
N ASN A 1141 -32.32 30.60 77.53
CA ASN A 1141 -33.49 29.82 77.09
C ASN A 1141 -34.80 30.62 77.19
N SER A 1142 -35.75 30.36 76.29
CA SER A 1142 -37.10 30.93 76.34
C SER A 1142 -38.14 29.87 76.68
N PHE A 1143 -39.06 30.16 77.59
CA PHE A 1143 -40.10 29.26 78.10
C PHE A 1143 -41.47 29.90 77.87
N ASN A 1144 -42.33 29.29 77.05
CA ASN A 1144 -43.62 29.82 76.64
C ASN A 1144 -44.73 28.81 76.93
N GLY A 1145 -45.01 28.60 78.21
CA GLY A 1145 -45.94 27.59 78.72
C GLY A 1145 -45.33 26.19 78.84
N GLY A 1146 -46.01 25.31 79.58
CA GLY A 1146 -45.60 23.94 79.85
C GLY A 1146 -45.54 23.62 81.35
N SER A 1147 -45.25 22.36 81.67
CA SER A 1147 -45.04 21.87 83.03
C SER A 1147 -43.58 21.46 83.21
N TYR A 1148 -42.98 21.89 84.31
CA TYR A 1148 -41.56 21.72 84.57
C TYR A 1148 -41.33 21.05 85.92
N SER A 1149 -40.48 20.03 85.90
CA SER A 1149 -40.12 19.17 87.03
C SER A 1149 -38.63 18.88 86.98
N PHE A 1150 -37.91 19.28 88.02
CA PHE A 1150 -36.46 19.11 88.16
C PHE A 1150 -36.19 18.29 89.41
N ASN A 1151 -36.51 17.00 89.34
CA ASN A 1151 -36.45 16.10 90.50
C ASN A 1151 -34.99 15.67 90.75
N ASP A 1152 -34.59 15.65 92.02
CA ASP A 1152 -33.25 15.27 92.48
C ASP A 1152 -32.08 16.10 91.90
N THR A 1153 -32.36 17.29 91.34
CA THR A 1153 -31.31 18.20 90.91
C THR A 1153 -30.55 18.77 92.11
N LYS A 1154 -29.24 18.55 92.16
CA LYS A 1154 -28.40 19.06 93.26
C LYS A 1154 -27.95 20.49 93.04
N ASN A 1155 -27.46 20.79 91.83
CA ASN A 1155 -26.94 22.10 91.46
C ASN A 1155 -27.64 22.58 90.18
N THR A 1156 -28.25 23.75 90.24
CA THR A 1156 -28.77 24.46 89.06
C THR A 1156 -27.97 25.74 88.87
N THR A 1157 -27.46 25.97 87.66
CA THR A 1157 -26.74 27.19 87.29
C THR A 1157 -27.51 27.95 86.22
N PHE A 1158 -27.77 29.23 86.46
CA PHE A 1158 -28.34 30.14 85.48
C PHE A 1158 -27.26 31.05 84.90
N LYS A 1159 -27.29 31.22 83.58
CA LYS A 1159 -26.43 32.08 82.77
C LYS A 1159 -27.29 32.83 81.74
N GLY A 1160 -26.78 33.94 81.22
CA GLY A 1160 -27.40 34.66 80.10
C GLY A 1160 -28.86 35.10 80.36
N THR A 1161 -29.63 35.37 79.31
CA THR A 1161 -31.02 35.87 79.40
C THR A 1161 -32.03 34.74 79.25
N ASN A 1162 -32.61 34.27 80.35
CA ASN A 1162 -33.67 33.27 80.30
C ASN A 1162 -35.05 33.96 80.31
N THR A 1163 -35.82 33.80 79.24
CA THR A 1163 -37.11 34.47 79.02
C THR A 1163 -38.28 33.58 79.47
N LEU A 1164 -39.17 34.10 80.30
CA LEU A 1164 -40.33 33.41 80.85
C LEU A 1164 -41.62 34.05 80.34
N ILE A 1165 -42.17 33.48 79.29
CA ILE A 1165 -43.41 33.89 78.65
C ILE A 1165 -44.57 33.08 79.24
N ASN A 1166 -45.49 33.74 79.96
CA ASN A 1166 -46.67 33.10 80.59
C ASN A 1166 -46.39 31.74 81.29
N SER A 1167 -45.22 31.57 81.91
CA SER A 1167 -44.79 30.28 82.48
C SER A 1167 -43.85 30.41 83.67
N ASP A 1168 -44.02 29.54 84.67
CA ASP A 1168 -43.26 29.54 85.93
C ASP A 1168 -42.35 28.31 86.06
N PRO A 1169 -41.38 28.09 85.15
CA PRO A 1169 -40.62 26.85 85.11
C PRO A 1169 -39.83 26.56 86.38
N PHE A 1170 -39.37 27.59 87.08
CA PHE A 1170 -38.44 27.44 88.21
C PHE A 1170 -39.11 27.62 89.58
N SER A 1171 -40.44 27.72 89.63
CA SER A 1171 -41.23 27.96 90.85
C SER A 1171 -41.17 26.85 91.89
N ARG A 1172 -40.75 25.64 91.47
CA ARG A 1172 -40.65 24.43 92.32
C ARG A 1172 -39.26 23.79 92.28
N LEU A 1173 -38.27 24.52 91.77
CA LEU A 1173 -36.90 24.05 91.69
C LEU A 1173 -36.33 23.81 93.11
N LYS A 1174 -35.64 22.67 93.27
CA LYS A 1174 -35.00 22.24 94.52
C LYS A 1174 -33.48 22.14 94.33
N GLY A 1175 -32.74 22.09 95.43
CA GLY A 1175 -31.27 22.03 95.41
C GLY A 1175 -30.59 23.39 95.49
N SER A 1176 -29.27 23.40 95.30
CA SER A 1176 -28.45 24.62 95.26
C SER A 1176 -28.61 25.31 93.92
N VAL A 1177 -28.89 26.61 93.93
CA VAL A 1177 -29.03 27.45 92.75
C VAL A 1177 -27.89 28.45 92.72
N SER A 1178 -27.15 28.49 91.62
CA SER A 1178 -26.15 29.50 91.31
C SER A 1178 -26.63 30.33 90.14
N ILE A 1179 -26.51 31.65 90.24
CA ILE A 1179 -26.82 32.55 89.15
C ILE A 1179 -25.56 33.34 88.82
N GLU A 1180 -25.04 33.15 87.62
CA GLU A 1180 -23.79 33.79 87.19
C GLU A 1180 -23.98 35.28 86.90
N ASN A 1181 -22.87 36.00 86.84
CA ASN A 1181 -22.87 37.42 86.52
C ASN A 1181 -23.55 37.70 85.17
N ASN A 1182 -24.29 38.81 85.07
CA ASN A 1182 -25.09 39.21 83.90
C ASN A 1182 -26.22 38.25 83.49
N SER A 1183 -26.60 37.29 84.33
CA SER A 1183 -27.81 36.50 84.06
C SER A 1183 -29.06 37.35 84.25
N VAL A 1184 -30.00 37.27 83.31
CA VAL A 1184 -31.26 38.01 83.31
C VAL A 1184 -32.42 37.01 83.27
N PHE A 1185 -33.45 37.24 84.08
CA PHE A 1185 -34.74 36.58 83.92
C PHE A 1185 -35.69 37.58 83.26
N ASN A 1186 -35.90 37.47 81.95
CA ASN A 1186 -36.79 38.34 81.20
C ASN A 1186 -38.22 37.81 81.34
N ILE A 1187 -39.14 38.59 81.89
CA ILE A 1187 -40.51 38.13 82.19
C ILE A 1187 -41.49 38.76 81.19
N GLU A 1188 -42.09 37.92 80.36
CA GLU A 1188 -43.05 38.34 79.33
C GLU A 1188 -44.43 37.75 79.64
N ARG A 1189 -45.12 38.34 80.61
CA ARG A 1189 -46.50 37.97 80.95
C ARG A 1189 -47.30 39.17 81.38
N ASP A 1190 -48.62 39.03 81.27
CA ASP A 1190 -49.53 39.94 81.93
C ASP A 1190 -49.57 39.61 83.43
N LEU A 1191 -49.23 40.59 84.26
CA LEU A 1191 -49.30 40.46 85.73
C LEU A 1191 -50.67 40.95 86.21
N THR A 1192 -51.36 40.13 87.00
CA THR A 1192 -52.59 40.54 87.68
C THR A 1192 -52.27 41.24 88.99
N ASP A 1193 -52.93 42.38 89.23
CA ASP A 1193 -52.79 43.14 90.47
C ASP A 1193 -53.05 42.26 91.70
N LYS A 1194 -52.29 42.48 92.77
CA LYS A 1194 -52.35 41.73 94.05
C LYS A 1194 -52.14 40.21 93.94
N THR A 1195 -51.54 39.73 92.85
CA THR A 1195 -51.18 38.31 92.70
C THR A 1195 -49.69 38.09 92.97
N THR A 1196 -49.36 37.13 93.85
CA THR A 1196 -47.97 36.75 94.13
C THR A 1196 -47.49 35.71 93.12
N TYR A 1197 -46.36 35.97 92.46
CA TYR A 1197 -45.74 35.04 91.52
C TYR A 1197 -44.40 34.53 92.07
N THR A 1198 -44.21 33.21 92.07
CA THR A 1198 -42.93 32.60 92.45
C THR A 1198 -42.07 32.39 91.21
N LEU A 1199 -41.11 33.28 91.00
CA LEU A 1199 -40.22 33.24 89.84
C LEU A 1199 -39.20 32.09 89.92
N LEU A 1200 -38.58 31.89 91.08
CA LEU A 1200 -37.49 30.97 91.31
C LEU A 1200 -37.54 30.46 92.75
N SER A 1201 -37.40 29.15 92.95
CA SER A 1201 -37.20 28.52 94.25
C SER A 1201 -35.88 27.75 94.30
N GLY A 1202 -35.38 27.48 95.52
CA GLY A 1202 -34.20 26.66 95.75
C GLY A 1202 -33.89 26.52 97.24
N ASN A 1203 -33.09 25.53 97.63
CA ASN A 1203 -32.66 25.33 99.01
C ASN A 1203 -31.62 26.38 99.44
N SER A 1204 -30.83 26.86 98.47
CA SER A 1204 -29.86 27.94 98.65
C SER A 1204 -29.65 28.63 97.31
N ILE A 1205 -29.84 29.95 97.24
CA ILE A 1205 -29.68 30.72 96.01
C ILE A 1205 -28.47 31.66 96.16
N LYS A 1206 -27.48 31.49 95.28
CA LYS A 1206 -26.29 32.32 95.22
C LYS A 1206 -26.30 33.12 93.92
N TYR A 1207 -25.96 34.40 94.01
CA TYR A 1207 -25.69 35.25 92.85
C TYR A 1207 -24.21 35.58 92.83
N ASN A 1208 -23.54 35.29 91.70
CA ASN A 1208 -22.10 35.53 91.53
C ASN A 1208 -21.26 34.98 92.70
N ASN A 1209 -21.54 33.74 93.11
CA ASN A 1209 -20.96 33.04 94.26
C ASN A 1209 -21.20 33.67 95.65
N GLN A 1210 -22.00 34.74 95.76
CA GLN A 1210 -22.41 35.36 97.01
C GLN A 1210 -23.83 34.93 97.40
N ALA A 1211 -24.07 34.63 98.67
CA ALA A 1211 -25.41 34.35 99.17
C ALA A 1211 -26.26 35.64 99.15
N LEU A 1212 -27.48 35.57 98.62
CA LEU A 1212 -28.40 36.72 98.62
C LEU A 1212 -28.95 36.95 100.03
N ALA A 1213 -28.49 38.01 100.72
CA ALA A 1213 -29.18 38.55 101.89
C ALA A 1213 -30.48 39.21 101.43
N GLY A 1214 -31.60 38.96 102.12
CA GLY A 1214 -33.00 39.18 101.69
C GLY A 1214 -33.43 40.59 101.25
N GLN A 1215 -32.51 41.56 101.12
CA GLN A 1215 -32.77 42.93 100.69
C GLN A 1215 -32.21 43.26 99.29
N CYS A 1216 -31.38 42.40 98.68
CA CYS A 1216 -30.64 42.71 97.45
C CYS A 1216 -31.23 42.17 96.13
N PHE A 1217 -32.42 41.55 96.13
CA PHE A 1217 -32.90 40.80 94.96
C PHE A 1217 -33.38 41.69 93.79
N PHE A 1218 -34.01 42.83 94.05
CA PHE A 1218 -34.80 43.52 93.02
C PHE A 1218 -33.99 44.37 92.01
N LYS A 1219 -32.86 44.96 92.42
CA LYS A 1219 -32.23 46.03 91.61
C LYS A 1219 -31.35 45.55 90.46
N LYS A 1220 -31.03 44.25 90.38
CA LYS A 1220 -30.14 43.68 89.36
C LYS A 1220 -30.79 42.64 88.43
N PHE A 1221 -31.99 42.16 88.74
CA PHE A 1221 -32.47 40.90 88.16
C PHE A 1221 -33.67 41.00 87.21
N MET A 1222 -34.45 42.08 87.26
CA MET A 1222 -35.64 42.23 86.43
C MET A 1222 -35.53 43.48 85.56
N GLU A 1223 -35.32 43.28 84.26
CA GLU A 1223 -35.69 44.27 83.24
C GLU A 1223 -37.17 44.04 82.92
N PHE A 1224 -38.02 44.94 83.42
CA PHE A 1224 -39.39 45.04 82.92
C PHE A 1224 -39.37 45.88 81.65
N ASN A 1225 -40.02 45.39 80.60
CA ASN A 1225 -40.20 46.12 79.34
C ASN A 1225 -40.70 47.56 79.64
N PRO A 1226 -40.08 48.64 79.11
CA PRO A 1226 -40.30 50.02 79.56
C PRO A 1226 -41.74 50.54 79.51
N LEU A 1227 -42.64 49.86 78.80
CA LEU A 1227 -44.07 50.18 78.76
C LEU A 1227 -44.80 49.96 80.10
N TRP A 1228 -44.18 49.33 81.09
CA TRP A 1228 -44.80 49.03 82.39
C TRP A 1228 -44.37 49.95 83.55
N TRP A 1229 -43.73 51.10 83.26
CA TRP A 1229 -43.26 52.09 84.25
C TRP A 1229 -44.36 52.95 84.91
N ARG A 1230 -45.50 52.35 85.29
CA ARG A 1230 -46.57 53.01 86.04
C ARG A 1230 -47.07 52.17 87.22
N THR A 1231 -46.23 51.93 88.22
CA THR A 1231 -46.61 51.74 89.64
C THR A 1231 -45.36 51.45 90.46
N ARG A 1232 -44.85 52.43 91.22
CA ARG A 1232 -43.68 52.25 92.10
C ARG A 1232 -44.01 51.72 93.50
N ASP A 1233 -45.28 51.57 93.86
CA ASP A 1233 -45.66 51.53 95.29
C ASP A 1233 -46.25 50.19 95.81
N SER A 1234 -46.14 49.08 95.07
CA SER A 1234 -46.72 47.82 95.55
C SER A 1234 -45.93 46.57 95.17
N ILE A 1235 -44.69 46.46 95.62
CA ILE A 1235 -44.00 45.16 95.68
C ILE A 1235 -43.61 44.93 97.13
N LYS A 1236 -44.49 44.25 97.87
CA LYS A 1236 -44.22 43.80 99.24
C LYS A 1236 -43.19 42.68 99.19
N SER A 1237 -42.14 42.85 99.97
CA SER A 1237 -41.22 41.80 100.39
C SER A 1237 -42.01 40.60 100.92
N GLY A 1238 -41.87 39.46 100.26
CA GLY A 1238 -42.26 38.14 100.75
C GLY A 1238 -41.05 37.22 100.65
#